data_AF-A0AAD7BU31-F1
#
_entry.id   AF-A0AAD7BU31-F1
#
_cell.length_a   1.000
_cell.length_b   1.000
_cell.length_c   1.000
_cell.angle_alpha   90.00
_cell.angle_beta   90.00
_cell.angle_gamma   90.00
#
_symmetry.space_group_name_H-M   'P 1'
#
loop_
_entity.id
_entity.type
_entity.pdbx_description
1 polymer ?
#
loop_
_entity_poly.entity_id
_entity_poly.type
_entity_poly.pdbx_seq_one_letter_code
_entity_poly.pdbx_strand_id
1 'polypeptide(L)'
;MNFPSFPSFPELPSSISPPPPPKKKEKRSRHPNTDAPGDKKQSRGGSNSDSREQQSRGGNNSNSREPEAASSRLFYSDRKGDPLNIQYGRLSAREVPKYHTGKFILGLPPSFAALSRGNAGIEVGLLGKRKRMPSLTDASSRALLSRNPTRILVNPAPSSKYQEHDGFLRLPSRAANEQSYRSIDNTEDKSDSESGAEESDGGDSDSSQENTPNSYQATMNAINERLAAQPHIISNWLSLLSHTLLTVSTTSKNATRARSEISISILSRALEAAGNLTVLRLKYLQAGEEIWHESKLRAEWEQALQNLGRSTDIWSEWFEWRIRTNNKGVAAIVEDAKRALAALHHDGVGQVRIFWRLAVAVQLAGFGERATAMFQAQAELTFHSPQGLDASPLAHRLDALEEFWESECPRIGEPGSKGWNTWHSSGRSSNPPPPPPKPAPLEDLDPYRKFGLSESLSDRILFLPRRSTDSEADLDPYCTILFTDVRDVLLNLNSPHAKEVFRYAWLAVLGLNLPGFTSGEADDRWCHTYMMRPAYLDAIFPSQSASRITSDAIAGVIVGREREYNRGLGGPISSWGWQTVPPLEVPSSDGKYKALWSKDDLKGIDPSFVRNVFRQLRLGNADLDWDFFHLSFEAAFSLKSALKLSREFLSTAPDSLGHWAAYARLERLRGRPDDARKVYETVLSSHGAHPDAGRIWWDWAEMEWLSGQADAALKVVLRSAQVEGSGGVVILRAKRNLDDAARDGREPFVKLKALLELLTNNTVAALEVFDGHLSTLKVGSAQHESLLMVQLLMLHRHTVLLKNPTPPALLRQRVEASLQLYPSNSVVLGLFLEGEKGQGVWGKVRAMLGESPGAPDKDVLRRAQEVWIAGWEKGRWEAEAERTRSGLAAAVESERTKRSALIWCLYIQLEIKVGQLNRAKKLLFRAIGDCPLVKELYLIAFGPLRSVFSAAELNGFADTMVERELRLRRGLDEFLEGWALVEDKADSDSEQDNGDEIEMRAREYRQRLPY
;
A
#
# COMPACT_ATOMS: atom_id res chain seq x y z
N MET A 1 -46.02 27.84 6.44
CA MET A 1 -46.95 28.93 6.81
C MET A 1 -46.12 30.18 7.08
N ASN A 2 -46.67 31.36 6.80
CA ASN A 2 -46.26 32.71 7.24
C ASN A 2 -44.76 33.05 7.26
N PHE A 3 -44.27 33.62 6.15
CA PHE A 3 -43.34 34.76 6.18
C PHE A 3 -44.11 36.03 5.78
N PRO A 4 -43.81 37.22 6.34
CA PRO A 4 -44.55 38.46 6.10
C PRO A 4 -44.18 39.17 4.79
N SER A 5 -45.00 40.14 4.38
CA SER A 5 -44.98 40.79 3.06
C SER A 5 -44.28 42.15 2.98
N PHE A 6 -43.72 42.39 1.79
CA PHE A 6 -43.38 43.64 1.08
C PHE A 6 -44.00 44.99 1.55
N PRO A 7 -43.32 46.11 1.26
CA PRO A 7 -43.75 46.88 0.08
C PRO A 7 -42.65 47.48 -0.84
N SER A 8 -43.05 47.66 -2.11
CA SER A 8 -42.69 48.73 -3.07
C SER A 8 -41.22 49.09 -3.40
N PHE A 9 -40.84 48.83 -4.66
CA PHE A 9 -39.98 49.71 -5.45
C PHE A 9 -40.67 51.06 -5.73
N PRO A 10 -39.91 52.15 -5.99
CA PRO A 10 -40.39 53.30 -6.74
C PRO A 10 -40.18 53.10 -8.27
N GLU A 11 -41.09 53.63 -9.09
CA GLU A 11 -41.06 53.46 -10.55
C GLU A 11 -40.37 54.63 -11.29
N LEU A 12 -39.71 54.27 -12.40
CA LEU A 12 -39.60 54.93 -13.72
C LEU A 12 -39.77 56.47 -13.84
N PRO A 13 -38.94 57.11 -14.70
CA PRO A 13 -39.44 57.27 -16.08
C PRO A 13 -38.46 56.86 -17.19
N SER A 14 -39.00 56.83 -18.40
CA SER A 14 -38.42 56.31 -19.64
C SER A 14 -37.35 57.20 -20.30
N SER A 15 -36.47 56.54 -21.07
CA SER A 15 -35.85 57.01 -22.33
C SER A 15 -35.07 58.34 -22.37
N ILE A 16 -33.82 58.30 -22.83
CA ILE A 16 -33.24 59.30 -23.75
C ILE A 16 -31.98 58.75 -24.46
N SER A 17 -31.71 59.24 -25.67
CA SER A 17 -30.63 58.82 -26.58
C SER A 17 -29.33 59.65 -26.37
N PRO A 18 -28.22 59.43 -27.11
CA PRO A 18 -26.89 59.89 -26.67
C PRO A 18 -26.57 61.37 -26.98
N PRO A 19 -25.67 62.01 -26.20
CA PRO A 19 -25.16 63.36 -26.47
C PRO A 19 -24.02 63.41 -27.52
N PRO A 20 -23.65 64.60 -28.07
CA PRO A 20 -23.06 64.73 -29.40
C PRO A 20 -21.60 65.27 -29.45
N PRO A 21 -20.94 65.36 -30.64
CA PRO A 21 -19.49 65.59 -30.76
C PRO A 21 -19.04 67.04 -31.12
N PRO A 22 -17.76 67.39 -30.86
CA PRO A 22 -17.05 68.51 -31.48
C PRO A 22 -15.78 68.09 -32.27
N LYS A 23 -15.20 68.87 -33.19
CA LYS A 23 -15.72 69.82 -34.22
C LYS A 23 -14.57 70.12 -35.22
N LYS A 24 -14.87 70.49 -36.46
CA LYS A 24 -13.86 70.81 -37.50
C LYS A 24 -13.20 72.19 -37.30
N LYS A 25 -11.91 72.30 -37.61
CA LYS A 25 -11.20 73.49 -38.16
C LYS A 25 -10.14 72.94 -39.15
N GLU A 26 -10.26 73.11 -40.47
CA GLU A 26 -10.06 74.32 -41.29
C GLU A 26 -8.60 74.57 -41.74
N LYS A 27 -8.41 74.51 -43.06
CA LYS A 27 -7.45 75.22 -43.93
C LYS A 27 -6.17 75.82 -43.31
N ARG A 28 -5.00 75.37 -43.77
CA ARG A 28 -4.24 76.07 -44.83
C ARG A 28 -2.99 75.29 -45.30
N SER A 29 -2.58 75.56 -46.53
CA SER A 29 -1.31 75.15 -47.12
C SER A 29 -0.15 76.07 -46.70
N ARG A 30 1.06 75.52 -46.47
CA ARG A 30 2.32 76.00 -47.07
C ARG A 30 3.55 75.15 -46.67
N HIS A 31 4.37 74.83 -47.68
CA HIS A 31 5.82 74.59 -47.61
C HIS A 31 6.57 75.94 -47.35
N PRO A 32 7.92 76.00 -47.18
CA PRO A 32 8.94 74.93 -47.22
C PRO A 32 9.95 74.94 -46.03
N ASN A 33 10.98 74.06 -46.10
CA ASN A 33 12.41 74.27 -45.75
C ASN A 33 12.86 74.79 -44.35
N THR A 34 14.09 74.52 -43.86
CA THR A 34 15.17 73.54 -44.19
C THR A 34 16.12 73.39 -42.96
N ASP A 35 17.15 72.56 -43.12
CA ASP A 35 18.49 72.67 -42.50
C ASP A 35 18.76 72.05 -41.12
N ALA A 36 19.76 71.15 -41.15
CA ALA A 36 20.61 70.73 -40.03
C ALA A 36 21.83 71.69 -39.97
N PRO A 37 23.02 71.39 -39.38
CA PRO A 37 23.53 70.24 -38.60
C PRO A 37 23.94 70.67 -37.15
N GLY A 38 24.57 69.87 -36.28
CA GLY A 38 25.00 68.46 -36.26
C GLY A 38 26.22 68.26 -35.31
N ASP A 39 26.82 67.06 -35.32
CA ASP A 39 28.12 66.71 -34.70
C ASP A 39 28.23 66.72 -33.14
N LYS A 40 29.17 66.00 -32.47
CA LYS A 40 30.32 65.17 -32.92
C LYS A 40 30.75 64.09 -31.88
N LYS A 41 31.21 62.91 -32.36
CA LYS A 41 32.23 61.98 -31.76
C LYS A 41 31.92 61.27 -30.41
N GLN A 42 32.54 60.15 -30.00
CA GLN A 42 33.45 59.08 -30.53
C GLN A 42 33.35 57.89 -29.52
N SER A 43 33.77 56.62 -29.69
CA SER A 43 34.32 55.70 -30.73
C SER A 43 34.17 54.26 -30.16
N ARG A 44 34.41 53.10 -30.81
CA ARG A 44 35.09 52.62 -32.03
C ARG A 44 34.16 51.58 -32.74
N GLY A 45 34.44 50.88 -33.85
CA GLY A 45 35.63 50.74 -34.71
C GLY A 45 36.38 49.41 -34.49
N GLY A 46 36.50 48.48 -35.46
CA GLY A 46 35.91 48.48 -36.82
C GLY A 46 36.51 47.43 -37.79
N SER A 47 36.36 47.68 -39.10
CA SER A 47 36.90 46.96 -40.29
C SER A 47 36.25 45.59 -40.64
N ASN A 48 36.11 45.17 -41.92
CA ASN A 48 36.45 45.82 -43.20
C ASN A 48 35.65 45.28 -44.41
N SER A 49 35.55 46.08 -45.50
CA SER A 49 35.43 45.71 -46.96
C SER A 49 34.41 44.65 -47.46
N ASP A 50 33.68 44.80 -48.59
CA ASP A 50 33.58 45.92 -49.55
C ASP A 50 32.36 45.89 -50.52
N SER A 51 32.11 47.03 -51.17
CA SER A 51 31.55 47.28 -52.52
C SER A 51 30.17 46.74 -53.01
N ARG A 52 29.31 47.72 -53.34
CA ARG A 52 28.64 47.98 -54.66
C ARG A 52 27.34 47.29 -55.15
N GLU A 53 26.29 48.13 -55.18
CA GLU A 53 25.45 48.54 -56.34
C GLU A 53 24.36 47.61 -56.94
N GLN A 54 23.55 48.18 -57.84
CA GLN A 54 22.19 47.77 -58.26
C GLN A 54 22.11 47.45 -59.78
N GLN A 55 20.87 47.16 -60.23
CA GLN A 55 20.36 47.16 -61.64
C GLN A 55 20.47 45.84 -62.43
N SER A 56 19.62 45.56 -63.44
CA SER A 56 18.18 45.88 -63.64
C SER A 56 17.56 45.03 -64.78
N ARG A 57 16.22 45.03 -64.89
CA ARG A 57 15.39 44.82 -66.12
C ARG A 57 15.66 43.61 -67.08
N GLY A 58 14.66 42.72 -67.14
CA GLY A 58 13.87 42.48 -68.37
C GLY A 58 14.27 41.34 -69.33
N GLY A 59 13.33 40.97 -70.22
CA GLY A 59 13.49 39.96 -71.29
C GLY A 59 12.87 38.59 -70.93
N ASN A 60 11.62 38.31 -71.30
CA ASN A 60 11.20 37.67 -72.55
C ASN A 60 11.91 36.34 -72.90
N ASN A 61 11.15 35.23 -72.90
CA ASN A 61 10.69 34.71 -74.19
C ASN A 61 9.33 34.00 -74.08
N SER A 62 8.62 33.86 -75.20
CA SER A 62 7.27 33.33 -75.31
C SER A 62 7.18 32.24 -76.38
N ASN A 63 6.25 31.29 -76.21
CA ASN A 63 5.79 30.33 -77.24
C ASN A 63 6.85 29.30 -77.70
N SER A 64 6.49 28.10 -78.15
CA SER A 64 5.20 27.38 -78.10
C SER A 64 5.41 25.93 -78.53
N ARG A 65 4.71 24.97 -77.89
CA ARG A 65 3.87 23.93 -78.55
C ARG A 65 3.33 22.92 -77.55
N GLU A 66 2.10 22.48 -77.81
CA GLU A 66 1.53 21.24 -77.26
C GLU A 66 1.92 20.04 -78.18
N PRO A 67 1.32 18.83 -78.08
CA PRO A 67 1.99 17.77 -77.35
C PRO A 67 2.18 16.48 -78.17
N GLU A 68 3.04 15.57 -77.73
CA GLU A 68 2.96 14.17 -78.14
C GLU A 68 3.47 13.22 -77.06
N ALA A 69 3.00 11.96 -77.09
CA ALA A 69 3.03 11.08 -75.93
C ALA A 69 4.01 9.91 -76.06
N ALA A 70 4.90 9.76 -75.08
CA ALA A 70 5.61 8.51 -74.80
C ALA A 70 5.98 8.42 -73.31
N SER A 71 5.93 7.22 -72.73
CA SER A 71 6.16 7.00 -71.29
C SER A 71 7.64 6.84 -70.93
N SER A 72 8.18 7.73 -70.09
CA SER A 72 9.43 7.48 -69.37
C SER A 72 9.13 6.85 -67.99
N ARG A 73 9.87 5.80 -67.61
CA ARG A 73 9.68 5.09 -66.33
C ARG A 73 10.24 5.95 -65.19
N LEU A 74 9.41 6.20 -64.16
CA LEU A 74 9.65 7.24 -63.15
C LEU A 74 10.65 6.88 -62.03
N PHE A 75 11.19 5.66 -62.00
CA PHE A 75 12.22 5.26 -61.03
C PHE A 75 13.03 4.04 -61.51
N TYR A 76 14.21 3.87 -60.91
CA TYR A 76 15.06 2.68 -60.98
C TYR A 76 15.54 2.34 -59.56
N SER A 77 15.78 1.06 -59.27
CA SER A 77 16.30 0.60 -57.98
C SER A 77 17.76 0.15 -58.12
N ASP A 78 18.69 0.87 -57.48
CA ASP A 78 20.02 0.30 -57.26
C ASP A 78 19.94 -0.85 -56.24
N ARG A 79 20.85 -1.81 -56.36
CA ARG A 79 20.98 -3.01 -55.52
C ARG A 79 22.41 -3.24 -55.04
N LYS A 80 23.38 -2.39 -55.37
CA LYS A 80 24.71 -2.41 -54.75
C LYS A 80 24.73 -1.50 -53.52
N GLY A 81 25.17 -2.04 -52.38
CA GLY A 81 25.51 -1.25 -51.21
C GLY A 81 26.89 -0.63 -51.34
N ASP A 82 27.05 0.63 -50.93
CA ASP A 82 28.35 1.29 -50.86
C ASP A 82 29.16 0.78 -49.65
N PRO A 83 30.35 0.16 -49.86
CA PRO A 83 31.15 -0.44 -48.80
C PRO A 83 31.74 0.59 -47.82
N LEU A 84 31.88 1.86 -48.19
CA LEU A 84 32.45 2.89 -47.32
C LEU A 84 31.55 3.16 -46.10
N ASN A 85 30.24 2.96 -46.24
CA ASN A 85 29.29 3.10 -45.13
C ASN A 85 29.48 2.02 -44.05
N ILE A 86 30.02 0.85 -44.42
CA ILE A 86 30.40 -0.21 -43.47
C ILE A 86 31.70 0.18 -42.76
N GLN A 87 32.69 0.69 -43.50
CA GLN A 87 34.01 1.05 -42.96
C GLN A 87 33.98 2.24 -41.97
N TYR A 88 33.08 3.20 -42.19
CA TYR A 88 32.96 4.41 -41.35
C TYR A 88 31.67 4.48 -40.51
N GLY A 89 30.81 3.45 -40.57
CA GLY A 89 29.57 3.34 -39.78
C GLY A 89 28.54 4.45 -40.00
N ARG A 90 28.69 5.27 -41.06
CA ARG A 90 27.87 6.44 -41.37
C ARG A 90 27.79 6.67 -42.88
N LEU A 91 26.67 7.22 -43.33
CA LEU A 91 26.41 7.55 -44.74
C LEU A 91 27.37 8.63 -45.27
N SER A 92 28.04 8.36 -46.39
CA SER A 92 28.88 9.33 -47.09
C SER A 92 28.07 10.52 -47.61
N ALA A 93 28.28 11.70 -47.02
CA ALA A 93 27.49 12.90 -47.31
C ALA A 93 27.74 13.52 -48.71
N ARG A 94 28.68 12.99 -49.51
CA ARG A 94 28.99 13.50 -50.87
C ARG A 94 28.12 12.92 -51.98
N GLU A 95 27.64 11.68 -51.84
CA GLU A 95 26.97 10.95 -52.93
C GLU A 95 25.53 10.53 -52.54
N VAL A 96 24.74 11.48 -52.05
CA VAL A 96 23.31 11.27 -51.79
C VAL A 96 22.48 11.58 -53.06
N PRO A 97 21.74 10.62 -53.65
CA PRO A 97 20.91 10.86 -54.83
C PRO A 97 19.81 11.91 -54.57
N LYS A 98 19.65 12.86 -55.50
CA LYS A 98 18.67 13.96 -55.38
C LYS A 98 17.27 13.53 -55.81
N TYR A 99 16.57 12.80 -54.94
CA TYR A 99 15.17 12.40 -55.16
C TYR A 99 14.24 13.61 -55.39
N HIS A 100 13.58 13.67 -56.55
CA HIS A 100 12.42 14.53 -56.75
C HIS A 100 11.19 13.91 -56.07
N THR A 101 10.52 14.68 -55.21
CA THR A 101 9.41 14.17 -54.38
C THR A 101 8.07 14.76 -54.82
N GLY A 102 7.09 13.89 -55.07
CA GLY A 102 5.74 14.28 -55.49
C GLY A 102 4.94 15.00 -54.40
N LYS A 103 3.87 15.70 -54.82
CA LYS A 103 2.85 16.29 -53.93
C LYS A 103 1.91 15.24 -53.32
N PHE A 104 1.67 14.15 -54.04
CA PHE A 104 0.87 13.00 -53.61
C PHE A 104 1.76 11.95 -52.95
N ILE A 105 1.20 11.24 -51.97
CA ILE A 105 1.91 10.22 -51.19
C ILE A 105 1.47 8.85 -51.69
N LEU A 106 2.42 8.05 -52.18
CA LEU A 106 2.17 6.69 -52.64
C LEU A 106 1.55 5.84 -51.51
N GLY A 107 0.51 5.08 -51.86
CA GLY A 107 -0.27 4.26 -50.91
C GLY A 107 -1.44 4.98 -50.24
N LEU A 108 -1.56 6.32 -50.33
CA LEU A 108 -2.73 7.05 -49.84
C LEU A 108 -3.70 7.44 -50.97
N PRO A 109 -5.02 7.60 -50.68
CA PRO A 109 -5.98 8.11 -51.65
C PRO A 109 -5.59 9.52 -52.15
N PRO A 110 -5.82 9.86 -53.44
CA PRO A 110 -5.37 11.12 -54.03
C PRO A 110 -6.01 12.39 -53.46
N SER A 111 -6.99 12.25 -52.56
CA SER A 111 -7.52 13.34 -51.73
C SER A 111 -6.52 13.86 -50.69
N PHE A 112 -5.51 13.07 -50.32
CA PHE A 112 -4.48 13.46 -49.35
C PHE A 112 -3.20 13.93 -50.04
N ALA A 113 -2.73 15.12 -49.66
CA ALA A 113 -1.51 15.72 -50.17
C ALA A 113 -0.63 16.24 -49.02
N ALA A 114 0.68 16.35 -49.27
CA ALA A 114 1.59 17.06 -48.39
C ALA A 114 1.33 18.57 -48.47
N LEU A 115 0.78 19.16 -47.40
CA LEU A 115 0.42 20.59 -47.33
C LEU A 115 1.60 21.46 -46.91
N SER A 116 2.48 20.93 -46.05
CA SER A 116 3.69 21.61 -45.58
C SER A 116 4.79 20.58 -45.30
N ARG A 117 6.06 21.00 -45.38
CA ARG A 117 7.23 20.23 -44.96
C ARG A 117 8.19 21.14 -44.23
N GLY A 118 8.61 20.76 -43.03
CA GLY A 118 9.63 21.46 -42.25
C GLY A 118 10.47 20.47 -41.45
N ASN A 119 11.42 20.98 -40.67
CA ASN A 119 12.36 20.12 -39.93
C ASN A 119 11.70 19.20 -38.88
N ALA A 120 10.42 19.43 -38.55
CA ALA A 120 9.62 18.59 -37.65
C ALA A 120 8.71 17.56 -38.37
N GLY A 121 8.74 17.48 -39.72
CA GLY A 121 8.01 16.48 -40.49
C GLY A 121 7.21 17.02 -41.69
N ILE A 122 6.32 16.16 -42.20
CA ILE A 122 5.43 16.43 -43.34
C ILE A 122 3.99 16.53 -42.83
N GLU A 123 3.36 17.70 -42.94
CA GLU A 123 1.94 17.87 -42.66
C GLU A 123 1.13 17.33 -43.85
N VAL A 124 0.36 16.25 -43.64
CA VAL A 124 -0.51 15.63 -44.65
C VAL A 124 -1.97 16.04 -44.38
N GLY A 125 -2.70 16.43 -45.42
CA GLY A 125 -4.10 16.84 -45.26
C GLY A 125 -4.93 16.75 -46.53
N LEU A 126 -6.24 16.91 -46.36
CA LEU A 126 -7.23 16.81 -47.43
C LEU A 126 -7.20 18.02 -48.36
N LEU A 127 -6.98 17.77 -49.65
CA LEU A 127 -6.90 18.78 -50.68
C LEU A 127 -8.22 19.58 -50.78
N GLY A 128 -8.13 20.90 -50.62
CA GLY A 128 -9.27 21.83 -50.70
C GLY A 128 -9.62 22.55 -49.39
N LYS A 129 -9.36 21.95 -48.22
CA LYS A 129 -9.60 22.64 -46.93
C LYS A 129 -8.36 23.42 -46.48
N ARG A 130 -8.24 24.70 -46.90
CA ARG A 130 -7.22 25.66 -46.41
C ARG A 130 -7.47 26.09 -44.95
N LYS A 131 -7.43 25.15 -44.01
CA LYS A 131 -7.35 25.44 -42.57
C LYS A 131 -6.30 24.54 -41.93
N ARG A 132 -5.30 25.16 -41.32
CA ARG A 132 -4.43 24.53 -40.31
C ARG A 132 -5.33 23.92 -39.23
N MET A 133 -4.92 22.81 -38.61
CA MET A 133 -5.62 22.34 -37.41
C MET A 133 -5.54 23.45 -36.32
N PRO A 134 -6.66 23.92 -35.75
CA PRO A 134 -6.62 24.99 -34.76
C PRO A 134 -5.86 24.59 -33.50
N SER A 135 -4.96 25.45 -33.05
CA SER A 135 -4.31 25.33 -31.76
C SER A 135 -5.27 25.71 -30.63
N LEU A 136 -5.03 25.20 -29.41
CA LEU A 136 -5.70 25.68 -28.19
C LEU A 136 -5.38 27.17 -27.90
N THR A 137 -4.32 27.71 -28.51
CA THR A 137 -3.94 29.13 -28.41
C THR A 137 -4.66 30.04 -29.40
N ASP A 138 -5.33 29.50 -30.43
CA ASP A 138 -5.95 30.31 -31.48
C ASP A 138 -7.18 31.08 -30.98
N ALA A 139 -7.43 32.27 -31.55
CA ALA A 139 -8.60 33.08 -31.19
C ALA A 139 -9.93 32.38 -31.50
N SER A 140 -9.97 31.52 -32.54
CA SER A 140 -11.20 30.84 -32.96
C SER A 140 -11.61 29.67 -32.06
N SER A 141 -10.65 28.91 -31.52
CA SER A 141 -10.90 27.86 -30.53
C SER A 141 -11.29 28.46 -29.18
N ARG A 142 -10.65 29.56 -28.77
CA ARG A 142 -11.05 30.34 -27.58
C ARG A 142 -12.47 30.91 -27.70
N ALA A 143 -12.85 31.41 -28.88
CA ALA A 143 -14.22 31.91 -29.15
C ALA A 143 -15.28 30.79 -29.30
N LEU A 144 -14.87 29.53 -29.43
CA LEU A 144 -15.75 28.36 -29.34
C LEU A 144 -15.92 27.90 -27.89
N LEU A 145 -14.84 27.93 -27.10
CA LEU A 145 -14.88 27.64 -25.65
C LEU A 145 -15.67 28.67 -24.84
N SER A 146 -15.82 29.91 -25.33
CA SER A 146 -16.63 30.96 -24.68
C SER A 146 -18.12 30.94 -25.07
N ARG A 147 -18.60 29.89 -25.74
CA ARG A 147 -20.04 29.69 -26.03
C ARG A 147 -20.68 28.75 -25.01
N ASN A 148 -21.93 29.05 -24.64
CA ASN A 148 -22.70 28.25 -23.69
C ASN A 148 -22.82 26.78 -24.17
N PRO A 149 -22.61 25.78 -23.28
CA PRO A 149 -22.51 24.38 -23.69
C PRO A 149 -23.88 23.79 -24.06
N THR A 150 -24.09 23.51 -25.34
CA THR A 150 -25.18 22.63 -25.80
C THR A 150 -24.84 21.18 -25.46
N ARG A 151 -25.49 20.60 -24.44
CA ARG A 151 -25.37 19.18 -24.12
C ARG A 151 -25.89 18.33 -25.28
N ILE A 152 -24.99 17.68 -26.01
CA ILE A 152 -25.35 16.59 -26.93
C ILE A 152 -25.38 15.30 -26.12
N LEU A 153 -26.57 14.77 -25.86
CA LEU A 153 -26.73 13.46 -25.25
C LEU A 153 -26.43 12.37 -26.29
N VAL A 154 -25.24 11.77 -26.19
CA VAL A 154 -24.93 10.54 -26.92
C VAL A 154 -25.66 9.39 -26.23
N ASN A 155 -26.61 8.78 -26.92
CA ASN A 155 -27.40 7.66 -26.40
C ASN A 155 -26.52 6.40 -26.32
N PRO A 156 -26.37 5.74 -25.15
CA PRO A 156 -25.44 4.62 -24.97
C PRO A 156 -26.02 3.29 -25.51
N ALA A 157 -26.31 3.24 -26.81
CA ALA A 157 -26.61 2.01 -27.51
C ALA A 157 -25.30 1.33 -27.97
N PRO A 158 -25.13 0.00 -27.82
CA PRO A 158 -23.96 -0.74 -28.27
C PRO A 158 -23.96 -0.90 -29.80
N SER A 159 -23.70 0.21 -30.50
CA SER A 159 -23.68 0.32 -31.96
C SER A 159 -22.26 0.57 -32.50
N SER A 160 -21.24 0.00 -31.87
CA SER A 160 -19.93 -0.13 -32.51
C SER A 160 -20.07 -1.07 -33.71
N LYS A 161 -19.80 -0.59 -34.92
CA LYS A 161 -19.92 -1.39 -36.16
C LYS A 161 -18.82 -2.47 -36.30
N TYR A 162 -18.06 -2.66 -35.24
CA TYR A 162 -16.94 -3.57 -35.06
C TYR A 162 -16.99 -4.05 -33.61
N GLN A 163 -16.69 -5.32 -33.39
CA GLN A 163 -16.64 -5.95 -32.07
C GLN A 163 -15.18 -5.88 -31.58
N GLU A 164 -14.94 -5.30 -30.41
CA GLU A 164 -13.62 -5.33 -29.79
C GLU A 164 -13.36 -6.71 -29.18
N HIS A 165 -12.12 -7.18 -29.34
CA HIS A 165 -11.61 -8.35 -28.63
C HIS A 165 -10.26 -7.94 -28.01
N ASP A 166 -10.08 -8.24 -26.72
CA ASP A 166 -8.85 -7.98 -25.96
C ASP A 166 -8.30 -6.53 -26.09
N GLY A 167 -9.21 -5.55 -26.20
CA GLY A 167 -8.88 -4.12 -26.26
C GLY A 167 -8.38 -3.60 -27.61
N PHE A 168 -8.53 -4.36 -28.71
CA PHE A 168 -8.14 -3.92 -30.05
C PHE A 168 -9.28 -4.00 -31.08
N LEU A 169 -9.45 -2.92 -31.84
CA LEU A 169 -10.30 -2.87 -33.03
C LEU A 169 -9.56 -3.46 -34.24
N ARG A 170 -9.94 -4.66 -34.69
CA ARG A 170 -9.46 -5.21 -35.96
C ARG A 170 -9.99 -4.39 -37.15
N LEU A 171 -9.07 -3.86 -37.96
CA LEU A 171 -9.40 -3.33 -39.28
C LEU A 171 -9.70 -4.49 -40.26
N PRO A 172 -10.69 -4.37 -41.16
CA PRO A 172 -11.05 -5.43 -42.09
C PRO A 172 -9.96 -5.63 -43.15
N SER A 173 -9.26 -6.77 -43.11
CA SER A 173 -8.25 -7.15 -44.09
C SER A 173 -8.91 -7.47 -45.44
N ARG A 174 -8.74 -6.59 -46.42
CA ARG A 174 -9.11 -6.87 -47.82
C ARG A 174 -8.04 -7.78 -48.42
N ALA A 175 -8.45 -8.92 -48.98
CA ALA A 175 -7.54 -9.97 -49.41
C ALA A 175 -6.58 -9.55 -50.54
N ALA A 176 -5.31 -9.90 -50.40
CA ALA A 176 -4.29 -9.89 -51.46
C ALA A 176 -3.16 -10.86 -51.07
N ASN A 177 -2.93 -11.88 -51.92
CA ASN A 177 -1.94 -12.96 -51.88
C ASN A 177 -1.09 -13.19 -50.61
N GLU A 178 -1.27 -14.37 -50.03
CA GLU A 178 -0.28 -14.99 -49.16
C GLU A 178 0.99 -15.36 -49.94
N GLN A 179 2.16 -15.06 -49.36
CA GLN A 179 3.39 -15.81 -49.62
C GLN A 179 4.07 -16.12 -48.28
N SER A 180 4.51 -17.36 -48.13
CA SER A 180 4.94 -17.96 -46.87
C SER A 180 6.30 -17.45 -46.38
N TYR A 181 6.40 -17.11 -45.09
CA TYR A 181 7.70 -17.00 -44.41
C TYR A 181 7.71 -17.47 -42.94
N ARG A 182 6.82 -18.41 -42.56
CA ARG A 182 6.92 -19.17 -41.29
C ARG A 182 6.47 -20.62 -41.47
N SER A 183 7.29 -21.37 -42.20
CA SER A 183 7.34 -22.82 -42.14
C SER A 183 8.54 -23.23 -41.28
N ILE A 184 8.27 -23.86 -40.13
CA ILE A 184 9.07 -24.79 -39.31
C ILE A 184 8.34 -24.82 -37.97
N ASP A 185 7.35 -25.71 -37.88
CA ASP A 185 7.26 -26.71 -36.81
C ASP A 185 6.15 -27.72 -37.15
N ASN A 186 6.30 -28.94 -36.63
CA ASN A 186 5.35 -30.06 -36.70
C ASN A 186 4.93 -30.55 -38.10
N THR A 187 5.69 -31.50 -38.62
CA THR A 187 5.09 -32.71 -39.24
C THR A 187 5.22 -33.86 -38.26
N GLU A 188 4.11 -34.52 -37.95
CA GLU A 188 4.09 -35.75 -37.14
C GLU A 188 4.68 -36.92 -37.95
N ASP A 189 5.25 -37.92 -37.25
CA ASP A 189 5.20 -39.29 -37.73
C ASP A 189 5.21 -40.29 -36.56
N LYS A 190 4.76 -41.52 -36.79
CA LYS A 190 4.48 -42.53 -35.74
C LYS A 190 5.32 -43.80 -35.91
N SER A 191 5.84 -44.35 -34.81
CA SER A 191 5.64 -45.77 -34.47
C SER A 191 6.22 -46.15 -33.11
N ASP A 192 5.63 -47.19 -32.53
CA ASP A 192 6.02 -47.89 -31.31
C ASP A 192 7.44 -48.47 -31.33
N SER A 193 8.09 -48.55 -30.15
CA SER A 193 8.82 -49.74 -29.67
C SER A 193 9.33 -49.58 -28.24
N GLU A 194 9.75 -50.69 -27.63
CA GLU A 194 10.04 -50.83 -26.19
C GLU A 194 11.53 -50.72 -25.82
N SER A 195 11.77 -50.49 -24.52
CA SER A 195 12.94 -50.98 -23.77
C SER A 195 14.32 -50.35 -24.08
N GLY A 196 15.35 -50.83 -23.36
CA GLY A 196 16.76 -50.54 -23.65
C GLY A 196 17.37 -49.41 -22.84
N ALA A 197 17.86 -49.72 -21.63
CA ALA A 197 18.98 -48.99 -21.06
C ALA A 197 20.25 -49.78 -21.34
N GLU A 198 21.30 -49.15 -21.86
CA GLU A 198 22.68 -49.65 -21.74
C GLU A 198 23.69 -48.52 -21.99
N GLU A 199 24.90 -48.69 -21.46
CA GLU A 199 25.99 -47.73 -21.52
C GLU A 199 26.90 -48.04 -22.73
N SER A 200 27.47 -47.00 -23.37
CA SER A 200 28.82 -47.16 -23.90
C SER A 200 29.58 -45.83 -24.05
N ASP A 201 30.87 -45.92 -23.72
CA ASP A 201 31.93 -44.94 -23.94
C ASP A 201 32.17 -44.64 -25.44
N GLY A 202 32.77 -43.49 -25.76
CA GLY A 202 32.72 -42.96 -27.13
C GLY A 202 33.61 -41.76 -27.50
N GLY A 203 34.76 -41.55 -26.85
CA GLY A 203 35.94 -40.90 -27.43
C GLY A 203 35.81 -39.49 -28.07
N ASP A 204 36.20 -38.47 -27.29
CA ASP A 204 36.78 -37.17 -27.67
C ASP A 204 36.88 -36.77 -29.18
N SER A 205 36.30 -35.60 -29.51
CA SER A 205 36.65 -34.85 -30.73
C SER A 205 36.50 -33.34 -30.49
N ASP A 206 37.63 -32.66 -30.29
CA ASP A 206 37.72 -31.21 -30.07
C ASP A 206 37.13 -30.42 -31.25
N SER A 207 35.99 -29.76 -30.99
CA SER A 207 35.53 -28.61 -31.76
C SER A 207 35.28 -27.43 -30.82
N SER A 208 36.36 -26.76 -30.48
CA SER A 208 36.44 -25.63 -29.55
C SER A 208 35.67 -24.39 -30.04
N GLN A 209 34.34 -24.45 -29.94
CA GLN A 209 33.50 -23.25 -29.94
C GLN A 209 33.61 -22.57 -28.56
N GLU A 210 34.16 -21.36 -28.55
CA GLU A 210 34.11 -20.47 -27.38
C GLU A 210 32.66 -20.08 -27.09
N ASN A 211 31.97 -20.91 -26.30
CA ASN A 211 30.70 -20.56 -25.68
C ASN A 211 30.93 -19.37 -24.73
N THR A 212 30.79 -18.15 -25.26
CA THR A 212 30.70 -16.93 -24.45
C THR A 212 29.63 -17.16 -23.38
N PRO A 213 29.97 -17.22 -22.08
CA PRO A 213 29.05 -17.72 -21.08
C PRO A 213 27.82 -16.82 -21.03
N ASN A 214 26.62 -17.42 -21.07
CA ASN A 214 25.39 -16.67 -20.88
C ASN A 214 25.51 -15.88 -19.57
N SER A 215 25.03 -14.63 -19.54
CA SER A 215 25.20 -13.75 -18.37
C SER A 215 24.73 -14.42 -17.07
N TYR A 216 23.67 -15.22 -17.14
CA TYR A 216 23.20 -16.08 -16.05
C TYR A 216 24.23 -17.12 -15.57
N GLN A 217 24.89 -17.84 -16.48
CA GLN A 217 25.95 -18.82 -16.16
C GLN A 217 27.16 -18.11 -15.54
N ALA A 218 27.55 -16.95 -16.06
CA ALA A 218 28.62 -16.13 -15.47
C ALA A 218 28.26 -15.68 -14.04
N THR A 219 27.02 -15.26 -13.78
CA THR A 219 26.57 -14.93 -12.40
C THR A 219 26.55 -16.16 -11.49
N MET A 220 26.14 -17.33 -11.98
CA MET A 220 26.11 -18.57 -11.19
C MET A 220 27.53 -19.01 -10.81
N ASN A 221 28.48 -18.97 -11.75
CA ASN A 221 29.88 -19.30 -11.49
C ASN A 221 30.49 -18.32 -10.48
N ALA A 222 30.28 -17.02 -10.63
CA ALA A 222 30.76 -16.01 -9.69
C ALA A 222 30.14 -16.15 -8.27
N ILE A 223 28.94 -16.71 -8.13
CA ILE A 223 28.35 -17.05 -6.82
C ILE A 223 29.00 -18.32 -6.25
N ASN A 224 29.22 -19.35 -7.06
CA ASN A 224 29.91 -20.58 -6.65
C ASN A 224 31.37 -20.33 -6.22
N GLU A 225 32.10 -19.46 -6.92
CA GLU A 225 33.45 -19.01 -6.55
C GLU A 225 33.46 -18.31 -5.18
N ARG A 226 32.47 -17.44 -4.91
CA ARG A 226 32.31 -16.77 -3.61
C ARG A 226 31.95 -17.75 -2.49
N LEU A 227 31.16 -18.77 -2.80
CA LEU A 227 30.84 -19.85 -1.86
C LEU A 227 32.05 -20.73 -1.56
N ALA A 228 32.87 -21.04 -2.56
CA ALA A 228 34.14 -21.76 -2.35
C ALA A 228 35.13 -20.95 -1.50
N ALA A 229 35.21 -19.64 -1.72
CA ALA A 229 36.07 -18.74 -0.94
C ALA A 229 35.54 -18.48 0.49
N GLN A 230 34.22 -18.40 0.69
CA GLN A 230 33.59 -18.04 1.96
C GLN A 230 32.33 -18.89 2.25
N PRO A 231 32.46 -20.19 2.59
CA PRO A 231 31.32 -21.09 2.80
C PRO A 231 30.41 -20.70 3.97
N HIS A 232 30.94 -19.94 4.93
CA HIS A 232 30.26 -19.53 6.16
C HIS A 232 29.30 -18.34 5.99
N ILE A 233 29.25 -17.69 4.81
CA ILE A 233 28.43 -16.50 4.58
C ILE A 233 27.04 -16.89 4.03
N ILE A 234 26.04 -16.83 4.91
CA ILE A 234 24.64 -17.22 4.63
C ILE A 234 24.02 -16.47 3.44
N SER A 235 24.35 -15.20 3.23
CA SER A 235 23.81 -14.42 2.10
C SER A 235 24.27 -14.93 0.74
N ASN A 236 25.43 -15.58 0.63
CA ASN A 236 25.88 -16.21 -0.62
C ASN A 236 25.02 -17.44 -0.94
N TRP A 237 24.67 -18.25 0.06
CA TRP A 237 23.78 -19.41 -0.09
C TRP A 237 22.34 -19.00 -0.44
N LEU A 238 21.80 -17.98 0.22
CA LEU A 238 20.48 -17.43 -0.09
C LEU A 238 20.44 -16.79 -1.49
N SER A 239 21.54 -16.16 -1.92
CA SER A 239 21.69 -15.65 -3.29
C SER A 239 21.63 -16.77 -4.32
N LEU A 240 22.41 -17.86 -4.13
CA LEU A 240 22.36 -19.04 -5.01
C LEU A 240 20.95 -19.65 -5.08
N LEU A 241 20.29 -19.81 -3.93
CA LEU A 241 18.92 -20.30 -3.85
C LEU A 241 17.95 -19.38 -4.62
N SER A 242 18.05 -18.05 -4.47
CA SER A 242 17.20 -17.12 -5.22
C SER A 242 17.43 -17.20 -6.74
N HIS A 243 18.68 -17.34 -7.19
CA HIS A 243 19.02 -17.44 -8.61
C HIS A 243 18.56 -18.77 -9.23
N THR A 244 18.69 -19.89 -8.50
CA THR A 244 18.22 -21.21 -8.97
C THR A 244 16.70 -21.30 -9.00
N LEU A 245 15.99 -20.75 -8.01
CA LEU A 245 14.52 -20.70 -8.01
C LEU A 245 13.93 -19.86 -9.16
N LEU A 246 14.65 -18.83 -9.63
CA LEU A 246 14.26 -18.01 -10.78
C LEU A 246 14.30 -18.76 -12.13
N THR A 247 15.04 -19.87 -12.25
CA THR A 247 15.05 -20.68 -13.49
C THR A 247 13.85 -21.64 -13.59
N VAL A 248 13.24 -22.02 -12.47
CA VAL A 248 12.04 -22.86 -12.47
C VAL A 248 10.82 -21.96 -12.64
N SER A 249 10.13 -22.08 -13.78
CA SER A 249 8.90 -21.32 -14.07
C SER A 249 7.82 -21.59 -13.02
N THR A 250 7.23 -20.53 -12.47
CA THR A 250 6.10 -20.58 -11.51
C THR A 250 4.91 -21.35 -12.07
N THR A 251 4.68 -21.28 -13.38
CA THR A 251 3.43 -21.70 -14.03
C THR A 251 3.34 -23.19 -14.34
N SER A 252 4.39 -23.99 -14.05
CA SER A 252 4.37 -25.43 -14.30
C SER A 252 3.69 -26.19 -13.16
N LYS A 253 2.94 -27.26 -13.47
CA LYS A 253 2.15 -28.02 -12.47
C LYS A 253 2.98 -28.63 -11.33
N ASN A 254 4.28 -28.84 -11.57
CA ASN A 254 5.23 -29.39 -10.59
C ASN A 254 6.21 -28.32 -10.06
N ALA A 255 5.98 -27.03 -10.35
CA ALA A 255 6.91 -25.95 -10.03
C ALA A 255 7.28 -25.87 -8.55
N THR A 256 6.28 -25.92 -7.66
CA THR A 256 6.44 -25.89 -6.20
C THR A 256 7.35 -27.02 -5.75
N ARG A 257 6.95 -28.26 -6.08
CA ARG A 257 7.71 -29.48 -5.74
C ARG A 257 9.18 -29.40 -6.20
N ALA A 258 9.41 -29.12 -7.48
CA ALA A 258 10.76 -29.04 -8.04
C ALA A 258 11.60 -27.92 -7.38
N ARG A 259 10.99 -26.79 -7.05
CA ARG A 259 11.63 -25.69 -6.30
C ARG A 259 12.01 -26.12 -4.89
N SER A 260 11.09 -26.73 -4.14
CA SER A 260 11.38 -27.22 -2.80
C SER A 260 12.41 -28.38 -2.79
N GLU A 261 12.44 -29.24 -3.81
CA GLU A 261 13.46 -30.30 -3.97
C GLU A 261 14.85 -29.67 -4.19
N ILE A 262 14.95 -28.67 -5.07
CA ILE A 262 16.16 -27.86 -5.28
C ILE A 262 16.57 -27.13 -3.98
N SER A 263 15.64 -26.45 -3.30
CA SER A 263 15.91 -25.73 -2.06
C SER A 263 16.43 -26.62 -0.94
N ILE A 264 15.84 -27.82 -0.74
CA ILE A 264 16.34 -28.81 0.23
C ILE A 264 17.80 -29.17 -0.07
N SER A 265 18.14 -29.47 -1.33
CA SER A 265 19.50 -29.87 -1.72
C SER A 265 20.56 -28.76 -1.57
N ILE A 266 20.16 -27.49 -1.67
CA ILE A 266 21.03 -26.33 -1.47
C ILE A 266 21.17 -26.03 0.03
N LEU A 267 20.06 -26.12 0.78
CA LEU A 267 20.03 -25.77 2.19
C LEU A 267 20.64 -26.85 3.09
N SER A 268 20.62 -28.13 2.72
CA SER A 268 21.40 -29.16 3.43
C SER A 268 22.90 -28.87 3.36
N ARG A 269 23.43 -28.62 2.15
CA ARG A 269 24.82 -28.21 1.90
C ARG A 269 25.18 -26.91 2.64
N ALA A 270 24.25 -25.96 2.73
CA ALA A 270 24.45 -24.73 3.48
C ALA A 270 24.53 -24.97 5.01
N LEU A 271 23.70 -25.87 5.56
CA LEU A 271 23.71 -26.24 6.97
C LEU A 271 24.98 -27.02 7.35
N GLU A 272 25.46 -27.90 6.46
CA GLU A 272 26.75 -28.61 6.61
C GLU A 272 27.95 -27.64 6.60
N ALA A 273 27.92 -26.59 5.76
CA ALA A 273 29.05 -25.67 5.57
C ALA A 273 29.06 -24.45 6.51
N ALA A 274 27.90 -23.94 6.92
CA ALA A 274 27.76 -22.74 7.75
C ALA A 274 27.21 -23.04 9.16
N GLY A 275 26.85 -24.30 9.45
CA GLY A 275 26.31 -24.73 10.73
C GLY A 275 24.80 -24.48 10.90
N ASN A 276 24.28 -24.90 12.04
CA ASN A 276 22.85 -24.82 12.40
C ASN A 276 22.41 -23.37 12.70
N LEU A 277 22.34 -22.50 11.70
CA LEU A 277 21.73 -21.17 11.84
C LEU A 277 20.20 -21.26 11.73
N THR A 278 19.50 -20.49 12.57
CA THR A 278 18.03 -20.45 12.65
C THR A 278 17.37 -20.21 11.28
N VAL A 279 17.80 -19.17 10.55
CA VAL A 279 17.21 -18.78 9.25
C VAL A 279 17.37 -19.87 8.19
N LEU A 280 18.54 -20.54 8.12
CA LEU A 280 18.77 -21.64 7.18
C LEU A 280 17.95 -22.87 7.53
N ARG A 281 17.90 -23.25 8.82
CA ARG A 281 17.12 -24.41 9.28
C ARG A 281 15.62 -24.17 9.12
N LEU A 282 15.13 -22.94 9.30
CA LEU A 282 13.75 -22.56 9.03
C LEU A 282 13.40 -22.72 7.55
N LYS A 283 14.18 -22.15 6.62
CA LYS A 283 13.91 -22.33 5.18
C LYS A 283 14.03 -23.79 4.73
N TYR A 284 14.92 -24.58 5.34
CA TYR A 284 15.04 -26.03 5.10
C TYR A 284 13.76 -26.79 5.53
N LEU A 285 13.21 -26.47 6.70
CA LEU A 285 11.96 -27.06 7.19
C LEU A 285 10.73 -26.60 6.40
N GLN A 286 10.70 -25.34 5.97
CA GLN A 286 9.64 -24.76 5.13
C GLN A 286 9.61 -25.42 3.74
N ALA A 287 10.77 -25.63 3.10
CA ALA A 287 10.85 -26.40 1.85
C ALA A 287 10.55 -27.90 2.06
N GLY A 288 10.99 -28.48 3.18
CA GLY A 288 10.65 -29.84 3.58
C GLY A 288 9.15 -30.09 3.76
N GLU A 289 8.40 -29.05 4.12
CA GLU A 289 6.96 -29.06 4.37
C GLU A 289 6.14 -29.46 3.12
N GLU A 290 6.58 -29.09 1.91
CA GLU A 290 5.85 -29.37 0.67
C GLU A 290 6.11 -30.78 0.10
N ILE A 291 7.10 -31.52 0.63
CA ILE A 291 7.58 -32.78 0.04
C ILE A 291 7.53 -33.96 1.01
N TRP A 292 7.85 -33.76 2.29
CA TRP A 292 7.99 -34.86 3.23
C TRP A 292 6.64 -35.27 3.83
N HIS A 293 6.43 -36.57 3.97
CA HIS A 293 5.33 -37.10 4.79
C HIS A 293 5.46 -36.60 6.24
N GLU A 294 4.31 -36.38 6.89
CA GLU A 294 4.22 -35.75 8.21
C GLU A 294 5.11 -36.38 9.29
N SER A 295 5.35 -37.69 9.23
CA SER A 295 6.21 -38.42 10.16
C SER A 295 7.68 -37.98 10.08
N LYS A 296 8.23 -37.83 8.87
CA LYS A 296 9.58 -37.29 8.68
C LYS A 296 9.63 -35.81 9.05
N LEU A 297 8.63 -35.04 8.64
CA LEU A 297 8.55 -33.60 8.96
C LEU A 297 8.52 -33.36 10.48
N ARG A 298 7.74 -34.15 11.24
CA ARG A 298 7.73 -34.16 12.71
C ARG A 298 9.12 -34.43 13.30
N ALA A 299 9.82 -35.45 12.82
CA ALA A 299 11.17 -35.78 13.31
C ALA A 299 12.19 -34.66 13.03
N GLU A 300 12.17 -34.05 11.84
CA GLU A 300 13.04 -32.93 11.48
C GLU A 300 12.75 -31.66 12.29
N TRP A 301 11.47 -31.39 12.61
CA TRP A 301 11.09 -30.35 13.57
C TRP A 301 11.61 -30.64 14.98
N GLU A 302 11.45 -31.85 15.50
CA GLU A 302 11.91 -32.17 16.86
C GLU A 302 13.45 -32.14 16.97
N GLN A 303 14.19 -32.55 15.94
CA GLN A 303 15.64 -32.33 15.85
C GLN A 303 16.02 -30.84 15.85
N ALA A 304 15.24 -29.99 15.16
CA ALA A 304 15.48 -28.54 15.15
C ALA A 304 15.21 -27.92 16.53
N LEU A 305 14.16 -28.37 17.23
CA LEU A 305 13.84 -27.94 18.59
C LEU A 305 14.86 -28.44 19.63
N GLN A 306 15.47 -29.62 19.43
CA GLN A 306 16.58 -30.08 20.27
C GLN A 306 17.84 -29.25 20.05
N ASN A 307 18.23 -29.01 18.79
CA ASN A 307 19.48 -28.31 18.45
C ASN A 307 19.42 -26.79 18.70
N LEU A 308 18.25 -26.17 18.54
CA LEU A 308 18.08 -24.71 18.56
C LEU A 308 16.91 -24.22 19.44
N GLY A 309 16.43 -25.04 20.38
CA GLY A 309 15.25 -24.78 21.22
C GLY A 309 15.27 -23.55 22.13
N ARG A 310 16.35 -22.75 22.11
CA ARG A 310 16.41 -21.40 22.72
C ARG A 310 15.99 -20.27 21.76
N SER A 311 15.80 -20.55 20.47
CA SER A 311 15.37 -19.56 19.47
C SER A 311 13.84 -19.42 19.46
N THR A 312 13.37 -18.18 19.65
CA THR A 312 11.93 -17.86 19.62
C THR A 312 11.32 -18.01 18.24
N ASP A 313 12.07 -17.74 17.16
CA ASP A 313 11.59 -17.86 15.78
C ASP A 313 11.27 -19.31 15.39
N ILE A 314 12.09 -20.27 15.83
CA ILE A 314 11.86 -21.69 15.55
C ILE A 314 10.62 -22.20 16.29
N TRP A 315 10.43 -21.82 17.55
CA TRP A 315 9.18 -22.12 18.28
C TRP A 315 7.96 -21.42 17.66
N SER A 316 8.12 -20.20 17.13
CA SER A 316 7.03 -19.44 16.50
C SER A 316 6.57 -20.03 15.16
N GLU A 317 7.52 -20.47 14.33
CA GLU A 317 7.24 -21.19 13.06
C GLU A 317 6.74 -22.61 13.31
N TRP A 318 7.30 -23.33 14.29
CA TRP A 318 6.78 -24.64 14.70
C TRP A 318 5.33 -24.54 15.18
N PHE A 319 5.01 -23.55 16.01
CA PHE A 319 3.66 -23.33 16.52
C PHE A 319 2.68 -22.96 15.40
N GLU A 320 3.11 -22.17 14.40
CA GLU A 320 2.32 -21.87 13.21
C GLU A 320 2.10 -23.10 12.31
N TRP A 321 3.09 -23.98 12.17
CA TRP A 321 2.93 -25.28 11.52
C TRP A 321 1.95 -26.19 12.29
N ARG A 322 2.02 -26.23 13.63
CA ARG A 322 1.06 -26.96 14.47
C ARG A 322 -0.37 -26.44 14.28
N ILE A 323 -0.59 -25.14 14.40
CA ILE A 323 -1.88 -24.47 14.18
C ILE A 323 -2.54 -24.93 12.86
N ARG A 324 -1.79 -25.02 11.76
CA ARG A 324 -2.35 -25.41 10.45
C ARG A 324 -2.49 -26.91 10.22
N THR A 325 -1.68 -27.73 10.90
CA THR A 325 -1.66 -29.20 10.71
C THR A 325 -2.54 -29.93 11.74
N ASN A 326 -3.06 -29.23 12.75
CA ASN A 326 -3.76 -29.82 13.88
C ASN A 326 -5.28 -29.68 13.74
N ASN A 327 -5.94 -30.74 13.26
CA ASN A 327 -7.39 -30.78 13.10
C ASN A 327 -8.16 -30.94 14.45
N LYS A 328 -7.46 -31.05 15.60
CA LYS A 328 -8.08 -31.24 16.93
C LYS A 328 -8.34 -29.92 17.66
N GLY A 329 -8.84 -28.95 16.90
CA GLY A 329 -9.34 -27.67 17.38
C GLY A 329 -8.43 -26.87 18.31
N VAL A 330 -9.07 -25.99 19.09
CA VAL A 330 -8.38 -25.02 19.95
C VAL A 330 -7.71 -25.70 21.15
N ALA A 331 -8.29 -26.76 21.70
CA ALA A 331 -7.74 -27.43 22.88
C ALA A 331 -6.32 -27.97 22.64
N ALA A 332 -6.10 -28.65 21.51
CA ALA A 332 -4.78 -29.20 21.19
C ALA A 332 -3.74 -28.11 20.83
N ILE A 333 -4.18 -26.97 20.29
CA ILE A 333 -3.31 -25.80 20.05
C ILE A 333 -2.87 -25.16 21.37
N VAL A 334 -3.74 -25.15 22.38
CA VAL A 334 -3.38 -24.69 23.74
C VAL A 334 -2.31 -25.61 24.35
N GLU A 335 -2.40 -26.93 24.22
CA GLU A 335 -1.33 -27.85 24.66
C GLU A 335 0.00 -27.63 23.91
N ASP A 336 -0.05 -27.43 22.59
CA ASP A 336 1.14 -27.08 21.79
C ASP A 336 1.77 -25.77 22.26
N ALA A 337 0.94 -24.76 22.61
CA ALA A 337 1.42 -23.50 23.18
C ALA A 337 2.07 -23.69 24.55
N LYS A 338 1.50 -24.50 25.46
CA LYS A 338 2.12 -24.82 26.76
C LYS A 338 3.53 -25.39 26.58
N ARG A 339 3.70 -26.34 25.65
CA ARG A 339 5.02 -26.93 25.31
C ARG A 339 6.05 -25.86 24.91
N ALA A 340 5.65 -24.90 24.07
CA ALA A 340 6.53 -23.83 23.60
C ALA A 340 6.80 -22.75 24.68
N LEU A 341 5.78 -22.38 25.46
CA LEU A 341 5.91 -21.41 26.57
C LEU A 341 6.82 -21.92 27.69
N ALA A 342 6.76 -23.22 28.00
CA ALA A 342 7.67 -23.87 28.93
C ALA A 342 9.13 -23.89 28.42
N ALA A 343 9.34 -24.13 27.11
CA ALA A 343 10.67 -24.08 26.52
C ALA A 343 11.28 -22.67 26.53
N LEU A 344 10.46 -21.63 26.30
CA LEU A 344 10.87 -20.23 26.26
C LEU A 344 10.89 -19.52 27.64
N HIS A 345 10.84 -20.24 28.77
CA HIS A 345 10.81 -19.63 30.11
C HIS A 345 12.00 -18.72 30.49
N HIS A 346 13.06 -18.68 29.68
CA HIS A 346 14.16 -17.72 29.80
C HIS A 346 13.91 -16.38 29.10
N ASP A 347 13.00 -16.30 28.13
CA ASP A 347 12.72 -15.11 27.31
C ASP A 347 11.24 -14.72 27.40
N GLY A 348 10.93 -13.76 28.28
CA GLY A 348 9.59 -13.23 28.44
C GLY A 348 9.02 -12.51 27.21
N VAL A 349 9.85 -12.02 26.28
CA VAL A 349 9.37 -11.43 25.01
C VAL A 349 8.97 -12.55 24.06
N GLY A 350 9.77 -13.62 23.98
CA GLY A 350 9.44 -14.86 23.29
C GLY A 350 8.14 -15.50 23.78
N GLN A 351 7.94 -15.55 25.11
CA GLN A 351 6.69 -16.04 25.69
C GLN A 351 5.49 -15.16 25.32
N VAL A 352 5.61 -13.82 25.42
CA VAL A 352 4.53 -12.90 25.02
C VAL A 352 4.19 -13.03 23.52
N ARG A 353 5.18 -13.27 22.65
CA ARG A 353 4.96 -13.51 21.21
C ARG A 353 4.11 -14.76 20.95
N ILE A 354 4.36 -15.87 21.66
CA ILE A 354 3.57 -17.11 21.52
C ILE A 354 2.19 -16.96 22.16
N PHE A 355 2.09 -16.37 23.35
CA PHE A 355 0.82 -16.03 24.00
C PHE A 355 -0.07 -15.19 23.08
N TRP A 356 0.51 -14.18 22.42
CA TRP A 356 -0.18 -13.32 21.46
C TRP A 356 -0.63 -14.09 20.21
N ARG A 357 0.26 -14.89 19.57
CA ARG A 357 -0.11 -15.74 18.43
C ARG A 357 -1.26 -16.71 18.79
N LEU A 358 -1.21 -17.32 19.97
CA LEU A 358 -2.29 -18.17 20.49
C LEU A 358 -3.60 -17.39 20.64
N ALA A 359 -3.58 -16.22 21.31
CA ALA A 359 -4.76 -15.40 21.50
C ALA A 359 -5.40 -14.96 20.17
N VAL A 360 -4.58 -14.62 19.15
CA VAL A 360 -5.06 -14.33 17.80
C VAL A 360 -5.66 -15.58 17.15
N ALA A 361 -5.04 -16.76 17.26
CA ALA A 361 -5.61 -18.00 16.72
C ALA A 361 -6.97 -18.36 17.37
N VAL A 362 -7.07 -18.23 18.69
CA VAL A 362 -8.30 -18.43 19.49
C VAL A 362 -9.40 -17.44 19.05
N GLN A 363 -9.05 -16.17 18.85
CA GLN A 363 -9.96 -15.13 18.35
C GLN A 363 -10.44 -15.44 16.92
N LEU A 364 -9.54 -15.83 16.01
CA LEU A 364 -9.86 -16.16 14.61
C LEU A 364 -10.73 -17.41 14.47
N ALA A 365 -10.66 -18.35 15.44
CA ALA A 365 -11.55 -19.51 15.53
C ALA A 365 -12.96 -19.21 16.09
N GLY A 366 -13.24 -17.95 16.43
CA GLY A 366 -14.54 -17.48 16.96
C GLY A 366 -14.63 -17.38 18.49
N PHE A 367 -13.59 -17.80 19.23
CA PHE A 367 -13.56 -17.74 20.70
C PHE A 367 -13.03 -16.38 21.20
N GLY A 368 -13.58 -15.28 20.69
CA GLY A 368 -13.15 -13.92 21.01
C GLY A 368 -13.15 -13.60 22.50
N GLU A 369 -14.15 -14.09 23.23
CA GLU A 369 -14.24 -13.97 24.69
C GLU A 369 -13.08 -14.67 25.41
N ARG A 370 -12.65 -15.86 24.97
CA ARG A 370 -11.50 -16.57 25.57
C ARG A 370 -10.19 -15.84 25.31
N ALA A 371 -10.00 -15.28 24.11
CA ALA A 371 -8.85 -14.44 23.81
C ALA A 371 -8.81 -13.19 24.72
N THR A 372 -9.95 -12.52 24.93
CA THR A 372 -10.05 -11.40 25.89
C THR A 372 -9.80 -11.84 27.33
N ALA A 373 -10.34 -12.99 27.75
CA ALA A 373 -10.12 -13.55 29.08
C ALA A 373 -8.63 -13.81 29.38
N MET A 374 -7.90 -14.37 28.41
CA MET A 374 -6.45 -14.56 28.52
C MET A 374 -5.72 -13.24 28.80
N PHE A 375 -6.01 -12.19 28.02
CA PHE A 375 -5.40 -10.87 28.25
C PHE A 375 -5.84 -10.23 29.58
N GLN A 376 -7.11 -10.35 29.98
CA GLN A 376 -7.59 -9.85 31.27
C GLN A 376 -6.86 -10.52 32.45
N ALA A 377 -6.82 -11.85 32.49
CA ALA A 377 -6.16 -12.60 33.57
C ALA A 377 -4.65 -12.33 33.60
N GLN A 378 -3.99 -12.30 32.44
CA GLN A 378 -2.56 -11.96 32.37
C GLN A 378 -2.28 -10.53 32.85
N ALA A 379 -3.17 -9.58 32.53
CA ALA A 379 -3.02 -8.20 32.96
C ALA A 379 -3.23 -8.02 34.48
N GLU A 380 -4.24 -8.66 35.08
CA GLU A 380 -4.45 -8.63 36.53
C GLU A 380 -3.22 -9.20 37.26
N LEU A 381 -2.70 -10.34 36.79
CA LEU A 381 -1.47 -10.98 37.31
C LEU A 381 -0.21 -10.11 37.14
N THR A 382 -0.15 -9.25 36.13
CA THR A 382 1.08 -8.50 35.75
C THR A 382 1.11 -7.07 36.29
N PHE A 383 -0.05 -6.43 36.47
CA PHE A 383 -0.17 -5.00 36.81
C PHE A 383 -0.95 -4.76 38.12
N HIS A 384 -1.77 -5.70 38.57
CA HIS A 384 -2.64 -5.55 39.75
C HIS A 384 -2.50 -6.70 40.76
N SER A 385 -1.36 -7.38 40.78
CA SER A 385 -1.00 -8.37 41.80
C SER A 385 -0.92 -7.75 43.21
N PRO A 386 -1.44 -8.42 44.27
CA PRO A 386 -1.28 -7.98 45.65
C PRO A 386 0.18 -8.04 46.13
N GLN A 387 0.65 -6.96 46.76
CA GLN A 387 2.06 -6.79 47.17
C GLN A 387 2.61 -7.90 48.08
N GLY A 388 1.75 -8.60 48.84
CA GLY A 388 2.14 -9.74 49.67
C GLY A 388 2.35 -11.05 48.90
N LEU A 389 1.83 -11.16 47.67
CA LEU A 389 1.90 -12.35 46.83
C LEU A 389 3.01 -12.29 45.76
N ASP A 390 3.53 -11.10 45.43
CA ASP A 390 4.56 -10.91 44.40
C ASP A 390 5.84 -11.75 44.63
N ALA A 391 6.19 -11.97 45.90
CA ALA A 391 7.34 -12.79 46.30
C ALA A 391 7.07 -14.31 46.27
N SER A 392 5.83 -14.74 46.01
CA SER A 392 5.42 -16.15 46.08
C SER A 392 5.52 -16.88 44.73
N PRO A 393 5.68 -18.23 44.74
CA PRO A 393 5.74 -19.03 43.51
C PRO A 393 4.52 -18.83 42.61
N LEU A 394 4.71 -18.92 41.29
CA LEU A 394 3.66 -18.65 40.31
C LEU A 394 2.37 -19.45 40.59
N ALA A 395 2.48 -20.74 40.93
CA ALA A 395 1.32 -21.58 41.26
C ALA A 395 0.43 -20.96 42.36
N HIS A 396 1.02 -20.47 43.46
CA HIS A 396 0.25 -19.87 44.55
C HIS A 396 -0.39 -18.53 44.16
N ARG A 397 0.27 -17.75 43.28
CA ARG A 397 -0.34 -16.56 42.67
C ARG A 397 -1.50 -16.91 41.74
N LEU A 398 -1.44 -18.04 41.03
CA LEU A 398 -2.55 -18.53 40.20
C LEU A 398 -3.71 -19.00 41.07
N ASP A 399 -3.46 -19.72 42.17
CA ASP A 399 -4.51 -20.14 43.12
C ASP A 399 -5.26 -18.93 43.72
N ALA A 400 -4.54 -17.88 44.09
CA ALA A 400 -5.13 -16.65 44.64
C ALA A 400 -5.79 -15.74 43.57
N LEU A 401 -5.47 -15.96 42.29
CA LEU A 401 -6.10 -15.29 41.15
C LEU A 401 -7.36 -16.04 40.68
N GLU A 402 -7.41 -17.36 40.85
CA GLU A 402 -8.57 -18.21 40.62
C GLU A 402 -9.74 -17.77 41.51
N GLU A 403 -9.50 -17.58 42.82
CA GLU A 403 -10.51 -17.06 43.75
C GLU A 403 -11.04 -15.66 43.36
N PHE A 404 -10.21 -14.82 42.75
CA PHE A 404 -10.66 -13.54 42.20
C PHE A 404 -11.47 -13.72 40.90
N TRP A 405 -11.07 -14.65 40.03
CA TRP A 405 -11.77 -14.94 38.77
C TRP A 405 -13.17 -15.50 39.00
N GLU A 406 -13.31 -16.40 39.96
CA GLU A 406 -14.56 -17.02 40.43
C GLU A 406 -15.50 -16.03 41.14
N SER A 407 -14.97 -14.96 41.74
CA SER A 407 -15.78 -13.92 42.40
C SER A 407 -16.67 -13.09 41.46
N GLU A 408 -16.61 -13.36 40.14
CA GLU A 408 -17.28 -12.70 39.01
C GLU A 408 -17.08 -11.17 38.89
N CYS A 409 -16.22 -10.57 39.72
CA CYS A 409 -15.97 -9.14 39.80
C CYS A 409 -15.57 -8.48 38.45
N PRO A 410 -15.71 -7.14 38.31
CA PRO A 410 -15.36 -6.45 37.08
C PRO A 410 -13.83 -6.48 36.87
N ARG A 411 -13.41 -7.03 35.72
CA ARG A 411 -12.01 -7.28 35.30
C ARG A 411 -11.45 -6.07 34.53
N ILE A 412 -10.13 -6.01 34.31
CA ILE A 412 -9.50 -4.95 33.48
C ILE A 412 -10.27 -4.75 32.16
N GLY A 413 -10.48 -3.47 31.80
CA GLY A 413 -11.29 -3.04 30.66
C GLY A 413 -12.79 -2.87 30.98
N GLU A 414 -13.38 -3.73 31.81
CA GLU A 414 -14.82 -3.70 32.11
C GLU A 414 -15.24 -2.45 32.93
N PRO A 415 -16.50 -1.97 32.82
CA PRO A 415 -16.94 -0.77 33.53
C PRO A 415 -16.89 -0.95 35.05
N GLY A 416 -16.15 -0.07 35.74
CA GLY A 416 -16.07 -0.03 37.20
C GLY A 416 -14.96 -0.88 37.82
N SER A 417 -14.13 -1.57 37.03
CA SER A 417 -13.03 -2.40 37.54
C SER A 417 -11.92 -1.58 38.23
N LYS A 418 -11.38 -2.16 39.31
CA LYS A 418 -10.34 -1.54 40.17
C LYS A 418 -9.07 -2.41 40.32
N GLY A 419 -9.05 -3.56 39.66
CA GLY A 419 -7.96 -4.53 39.72
C GLY A 419 -7.95 -5.41 40.98
N TRP A 420 -7.33 -6.59 40.82
CA TRP A 420 -7.25 -7.66 41.82
C TRP A 420 -6.72 -7.20 43.19
N ASN A 421 -5.63 -6.42 43.25
CA ASN A 421 -5.09 -5.85 44.50
C ASN A 421 -6.11 -4.99 45.26
N THR A 422 -6.96 -4.23 44.56
CA THR A 422 -7.99 -3.41 45.21
C THR A 422 -9.14 -4.27 45.73
N TRP A 423 -9.52 -5.33 45.02
CA TRP A 423 -10.48 -6.32 45.51
C TRP A 423 -9.96 -7.03 46.78
N HIS A 424 -8.71 -7.49 46.75
CA HIS A 424 -8.07 -8.20 47.87
C HIS A 424 -8.00 -7.31 49.14
N SER A 425 -7.60 -6.04 48.98
CA SER A 425 -7.55 -5.09 50.09
C SER A 425 -8.93 -4.58 50.55
N SER A 426 -9.95 -4.63 49.70
CA SER A 426 -11.34 -4.27 50.05
C SER A 426 -12.10 -5.31 50.88
N GLY A 427 -11.48 -6.45 51.21
CA GLY A 427 -12.17 -7.55 51.90
C GLY A 427 -13.04 -8.40 50.97
N ARG A 428 -12.62 -8.56 49.70
CA ARG A 428 -13.22 -9.49 48.72
C ARG A 428 -14.69 -9.22 48.35
N SER A 429 -15.13 -7.96 48.36
CA SER A 429 -16.51 -7.60 47.98
C SER A 429 -16.79 -7.95 46.51
N SER A 430 -17.82 -8.76 46.24
CA SER A 430 -18.31 -9.01 44.88
C SER A 430 -19.44 -8.03 44.51
N ASN A 431 -19.34 -7.47 43.30
CA ASN A 431 -20.36 -6.66 42.64
C ASN A 431 -20.21 -6.91 41.12
N PRO A 432 -20.97 -7.85 40.52
CA PRO A 432 -20.79 -8.20 39.11
C PRO A 432 -21.11 -7.01 38.19
N PRO A 433 -20.41 -6.88 37.03
CA PRO A 433 -20.74 -5.88 36.03
C PRO A 433 -22.10 -6.17 35.37
N PRO A 434 -22.77 -5.17 34.76
CA PRO A 434 -23.97 -5.42 33.95
C PRO A 434 -23.64 -6.32 32.75
N PRO A 435 -24.58 -7.17 32.30
CA PRO A 435 -24.37 -8.09 31.19
C PRO A 435 -24.11 -7.34 29.87
N PRO A 436 -23.40 -7.95 28.91
CA PRO A 436 -23.10 -7.33 27.63
C PRO A 436 -24.38 -7.05 26.81
N PRO A 437 -24.40 -6.02 25.96
CA PRO A 437 -25.55 -5.69 25.14
C PRO A 437 -25.83 -6.79 24.11
N LYS A 438 -27.06 -7.30 24.09
CA LYS A 438 -27.50 -8.29 23.11
C LYS A 438 -27.43 -7.71 21.69
N PRO A 439 -26.89 -8.45 20.69
CA PRO A 439 -26.93 -8.01 19.31
C PRO A 439 -28.39 -7.89 18.83
N ALA A 440 -28.70 -6.86 18.04
CA ALA A 440 -30.02 -6.71 17.45
C ALA A 440 -30.26 -7.84 16.42
N PRO A 441 -31.45 -8.46 16.37
CA PRO A 441 -31.74 -9.49 15.39
C PRO A 441 -31.70 -8.90 13.97
N LEU A 442 -31.03 -9.60 13.05
CA LEU A 442 -31.09 -9.28 11.63
C LEU A 442 -32.28 -9.99 10.99
N GLU A 443 -33.12 -9.22 10.31
CA GLU A 443 -34.14 -9.73 9.42
C GLU A 443 -33.56 -9.86 8.01
N ASP A 444 -33.47 -11.10 7.54
CA ASP A 444 -33.06 -11.47 6.19
C ASP A 444 -33.93 -12.64 5.71
N LEU A 445 -34.18 -12.72 4.40
CA LEU A 445 -35.06 -13.72 3.77
C LEU A 445 -34.35 -15.05 3.49
N ASP A 446 -33.02 -15.03 3.41
CA ASP A 446 -32.18 -16.20 3.12
C ASP A 446 -31.54 -16.68 4.44
N PRO A 447 -31.87 -17.88 4.95
CA PRO A 447 -31.41 -18.33 6.27
C PRO A 447 -29.90 -18.53 6.32
N TYR A 448 -29.26 -18.95 5.22
CA TYR A 448 -27.81 -19.05 5.13
C TYR A 448 -27.14 -17.70 5.30
N ARG A 449 -27.68 -16.66 4.64
CA ARG A 449 -27.17 -15.29 4.76
C ARG A 449 -27.44 -14.70 6.14
N LYS A 450 -28.61 -15.00 6.72
CA LYS A 450 -28.97 -14.66 8.10
C LYS A 450 -28.00 -15.26 9.11
N PHE A 451 -27.67 -16.55 8.99
CA PHE A 451 -26.65 -17.24 9.81
C PHE A 451 -25.28 -16.56 9.67
N GLY A 452 -24.78 -16.40 8.44
CA GLY A 452 -23.46 -15.81 8.20
C GLY A 452 -23.31 -14.37 8.70
N LEU A 453 -24.35 -13.55 8.53
CA LEU A 453 -24.38 -12.18 9.06
C LEU A 453 -24.57 -12.15 10.58
N SER A 454 -25.39 -13.03 11.14
CA SER A 454 -25.57 -13.19 12.59
C SER A 454 -24.24 -13.47 13.26
N GLU A 455 -23.53 -14.53 12.85
CA GLU A 455 -22.22 -14.89 13.40
C GLU A 455 -21.18 -13.78 13.22
N SER A 456 -21.11 -13.14 12.04
CA SER A 456 -20.16 -12.05 11.78
C SER A 456 -20.43 -10.76 12.58
N LEU A 457 -21.67 -10.51 13.03
CA LEU A 457 -21.94 -9.48 14.04
C LEU A 457 -21.66 -9.97 15.45
N SER A 458 -22.03 -11.23 15.75
CA SER A 458 -21.84 -11.89 17.04
C SER A 458 -20.38 -11.81 17.49
N ASP A 459 -19.45 -12.26 16.64
CA ASP A 459 -18.01 -12.33 16.92
C ASP A 459 -17.36 -10.93 17.11
N ARG A 460 -18.03 -9.86 16.65
CA ARG A 460 -17.55 -8.47 16.77
C ARG A 460 -18.12 -7.73 17.97
N ILE A 461 -19.31 -8.11 18.44
CA ILE A 461 -20.03 -7.45 19.54
C ILE A 461 -19.76 -8.16 20.87
N LEU A 462 -19.87 -9.49 20.89
CA LEU A 462 -19.64 -10.30 22.10
C LEU A 462 -18.20 -10.83 22.08
N PHE A 463 -17.28 -9.98 22.52
CA PHE A 463 -15.87 -10.29 22.75
C PHE A 463 -15.49 -10.31 24.24
N LEU A 464 -16.44 -10.04 25.14
CA LEU A 464 -16.27 -10.00 26.59
C LEU A 464 -16.77 -11.30 27.24
N PRO A 465 -16.02 -11.93 28.16
CA PRO A 465 -16.47 -13.11 28.90
C PRO A 465 -17.77 -12.85 29.66
N ARG A 466 -18.79 -13.68 29.40
CA ARG A 466 -20.01 -13.67 30.20
C ARG A 466 -19.76 -14.28 31.59
N ARG A 467 -20.74 -14.08 32.45
CA ARG A 467 -20.79 -14.59 33.82
C ARG A 467 -21.79 -15.74 33.90
N SER A 468 -21.57 -16.67 34.81
CA SER A 468 -22.45 -17.84 35.07
C SER A 468 -23.87 -17.44 35.50
N THR A 469 -24.05 -16.18 35.89
CA THR A 469 -25.31 -15.56 36.28
C THR A 469 -26.13 -14.99 35.10
N ASP A 470 -25.65 -15.07 33.85
CA ASP A 470 -26.40 -14.61 32.65
C ASP A 470 -27.16 -15.76 31.97
N SER A 471 -28.48 -15.58 31.83
CA SER A 471 -29.41 -16.45 31.09
C SER A 471 -29.03 -16.82 29.64
N GLU A 472 -28.09 -16.12 29.01
CA GLU A 472 -27.59 -16.49 27.67
C GLU A 472 -26.34 -17.40 27.71
N ALA A 473 -25.74 -17.63 28.89
CA ALA A 473 -24.68 -18.64 29.06
C ALA A 473 -25.22 -20.07 28.88
N ASP A 474 -26.49 -20.30 29.24
CA ASP A 474 -27.20 -21.57 29.02
C ASP A 474 -27.33 -21.95 27.54
N LEU A 475 -27.20 -20.98 26.62
CA LEU A 475 -27.30 -21.18 25.17
C LEU A 475 -25.94 -21.36 24.48
N ASP A 476 -24.86 -20.78 25.03
CA ASP A 476 -23.50 -20.87 24.49
C ASP A 476 -22.50 -21.00 25.65
N PRO A 477 -22.23 -22.23 26.14
CA PRO A 477 -21.33 -22.47 27.27
C PRO A 477 -19.91 -21.93 27.05
N TYR A 478 -19.48 -21.72 25.80
CA TYR A 478 -18.16 -21.20 25.47
C TYR A 478 -18.03 -19.68 25.63
N CYS A 479 -19.12 -18.97 26.00
CA CYS A 479 -19.05 -17.55 26.37
C CYS A 479 -18.70 -17.32 27.85
N THR A 480 -18.91 -18.32 28.71
CA THR A 480 -18.46 -18.36 30.12
C THR A 480 -17.12 -19.06 30.23
N ILE A 481 -16.05 -18.30 30.52
CA ILE A 481 -14.69 -18.83 30.61
C ILE A 481 -14.30 -19.08 32.08
N LEU A 482 -13.94 -20.33 32.38
CA LEU A 482 -13.43 -20.76 33.68
C LEU A 482 -11.94 -20.38 33.80
N PHE A 483 -11.41 -20.31 35.03
CA PHE A 483 -9.99 -19.98 35.19
C PHE A 483 -9.09 -21.08 34.62
N THR A 484 -9.52 -22.35 34.71
CA THR A 484 -8.87 -23.53 34.11
C THR A 484 -8.61 -23.40 32.60
N ASP A 485 -9.47 -22.69 31.85
CA ASP A 485 -9.30 -22.45 30.41
C ASP A 485 -8.11 -21.53 30.06
N VAL A 486 -7.59 -20.81 31.05
CA VAL A 486 -6.58 -19.75 30.91
C VAL A 486 -5.33 -20.02 31.76
N ARG A 487 -5.49 -20.62 32.94
CA ARG A 487 -4.48 -20.84 33.99
C ARG A 487 -3.12 -21.31 33.46
N ASP A 488 -3.11 -22.33 32.62
CA ASP A 488 -1.90 -22.97 32.09
C ASP A 488 -1.13 -22.12 31.06
N VAL A 489 -1.73 -21.04 30.57
CA VAL A 489 -1.17 -20.15 29.53
C VAL A 489 -0.58 -18.86 30.15
N LEU A 490 -0.80 -18.63 31.45
CA LEU A 490 -0.38 -17.42 32.16
C LEU A 490 1.13 -17.39 32.45
N LEU A 491 1.71 -16.19 32.30
CA LEU A 491 3.14 -15.93 32.24
C LEU A 491 3.64 -15.10 33.43
N ASN A 492 4.85 -15.39 33.89
CA ASN A 492 5.51 -14.65 34.98
C ASN A 492 6.32 -13.46 34.43
N LEU A 493 5.63 -12.40 33.97
CA LEU A 493 6.23 -11.27 33.27
C LEU A 493 7.01 -10.31 34.20
N ASN A 494 8.22 -10.71 34.60
CA ASN A 494 9.08 -9.92 35.48
C ASN A 494 9.83 -8.77 34.77
N SER A 495 10.15 -8.91 33.48
CA SER A 495 10.92 -7.90 32.73
C SER A 495 10.03 -6.70 32.37
N PRO A 496 10.47 -5.44 32.59
CA PRO A 496 9.69 -4.26 32.22
C PRO A 496 9.39 -4.22 30.72
N HIS A 497 10.36 -4.61 29.89
CA HIS A 497 10.17 -4.67 28.43
C HIS A 497 9.16 -5.74 28.00
N ALA A 498 9.08 -6.88 28.71
CA ALA A 498 8.04 -7.87 28.45
C ALA A 498 6.64 -7.34 28.85
N LYS A 499 6.54 -6.52 29.92
CA LYS A 499 5.30 -5.81 30.27
C LYS A 499 4.92 -4.79 29.19
N GLU A 500 5.86 -4.02 28.66
CA GLU A 500 5.62 -3.10 27.53
C GLU A 500 5.08 -3.82 26.29
N VAL A 501 5.78 -4.86 25.82
CA VAL A 501 5.39 -5.64 24.64
C VAL A 501 4.02 -6.28 24.82
N PHE A 502 3.69 -6.79 26.02
CA PHE A 502 2.36 -7.33 26.33
C PHE A 502 1.24 -6.28 26.14
N ARG A 503 1.44 -5.03 26.61
CA ARG A 503 0.45 -3.96 26.45
C ARG A 503 0.20 -3.62 24.98
N TYR A 504 1.26 -3.52 24.19
CA TYR A 504 1.16 -3.27 22.75
C TYR A 504 0.52 -4.45 22.00
N ALA A 505 0.83 -5.69 22.37
CA ALA A 505 0.19 -6.89 21.83
C ALA A 505 -1.33 -6.91 22.10
N TRP A 506 -1.77 -6.45 23.28
CA TRP A 506 -3.21 -6.35 23.56
C TRP A 506 -3.90 -5.29 22.69
N LEU A 507 -3.31 -4.09 22.51
CA LEU A 507 -3.86 -3.09 21.60
C LEU A 507 -4.00 -3.63 20.17
N ALA A 508 -3.03 -4.42 19.69
CA ALA A 508 -3.09 -5.07 18.38
C ALA A 508 -4.25 -6.07 18.27
N VAL A 509 -4.51 -6.89 19.30
CA VAL A 509 -5.62 -7.87 19.35
C VAL A 509 -7.01 -7.21 19.43
N LEU A 510 -7.10 -6.03 20.05
CA LEU A 510 -8.29 -5.18 20.01
C LEU A 510 -8.51 -4.54 18.62
N GLY A 511 -7.53 -4.67 17.73
CA GLY A 511 -7.56 -4.23 16.34
C GLY A 511 -7.17 -2.77 16.14
N LEU A 512 -6.30 -2.24 17.00
CA LEU A 512 -5.64 -0.95 16.82
C LEU A 512 -4.31 -1.16 16.09
N ASN A 513 -4.13 -0.51 14.94
CA ASN A 513 -2.85 -0.62 14.22
C ASN A 513 -1.70 0.02 15.00
N LEU A 514 -0.61 -0.74 15.20
CA LEU A 514 0.66 -0.28 15.75
C LEU A 514 1.78 -0.48 14.72
N PRO A 515 2.04 0.52 13.84
CA PRO A 515 3.04 0.38 12.79
C PRO A 515 4.43 0.02 13.33
N GLY A 516 5.03 -1.02 12.76
CA GLY A 516 6.39 -1.46 13.08
C GLY A 516 6.52 -2.25 14.40
N PHE A 517 5.42 -2.51 15.13
CA PHE A 517 5.47 -3.30 16.38
C PHE A 517 5.99 -4.74 16.16
N THR A 518 5.73 -5.31 14.99
CA THR A 518 6.27 -6.60 14.55
C THR A 518 7.75 -6.48 14.17
N SER A 519 8.64 -6.86 15.08
CA SER A 519 10.09 -6.87 14.84
C SER A 519 10.59 -8.09 14.06
N GLY A 520 9.85 -9.20 14.05
CA GLY A 520 10.18 -10.42 13.32
C GLY A 520 9.57 -10.46 11.92
N GLU A 521 10.34 -10.94 10.94
CA GLU A 521 9.92 -11.14 9.55
C GLU A 521 8.62 -11.96 9.39
N ALA A 522 8.26 -12.77 10.38
CA ALA A 522 7.16 -13.74 10.36
C ALA A 522 5.88 -13.28 11.11
N ASP A 523 5.90 -12.11 11.78
CA ASP A 523 4.82 -11.68 12.67
C ASP A 523 3.79 -10.75 11.98
N ASP A 524 4.11 -10.17 10.83
CA ASP A 524 3.18 -9.35 10.04
C ASP A 524 1.93 -10.14 9.61
N ARG A 525 2.10 -11.43 9.31
CA ARG A 525 1.02 -12.40 9.02
C ARG A 525 -0.08 -12.43 10.08
N TRP A 526 0.29 -12.16 11.35
CA TRP A 526 -0.57 -12.26 12.53
C TRP A 526 -1.10 -10.90 13.03
N CYS A 527 -0.43 -9.79 12.71
CA CYS A 527 -0.70 -8.49 13.31
C CYS A 527 -1.73 -7.62 12.57
N HIS A 528 -2.29 -8.10 11.46
CA HIS A 528 -3.11 -7.29 10.55
C HIS A 528 -4.54 -7.82 10.34
N THR A 529 -5.01 -8.68 11.26
CA THR A 529 -6.38 -9.22 11.28
C THR A 529 -7.46 -8.14 11.26
N TYR A 530 -7.20 -6.98 11.88
CA TYR A 530 -8.11 -5.83 11.88
C TYR A 530 -8.45 -5.32 10.47
N MET A 531 -7.59 -5.53 9.47
CA MET A 531 -7.85 -5.12 8.08
C MET A 531 -8.91 -5.99 7.38
N MET A 532 -9.25 -7.16 7.93
CA MET A 532 -10.33 -8.01 7.43
C MET A 532 -11.72 -7.46 7.77
N ARG A 533 -11.81 -6.49 8.69
CA ARG A 533 -13.05 -5.75 8.97
C ARG A 533 -13.54 -5.00 7.72
N PRO A 534 -14.84 -5.06 7.35
CA PRO A 534 -15.36 -4.45 6.12
C PRO A 534 -14.99 -2.97 5.92
N ALA A 535 -14.91 -2.18 7.00
CA ALA A 535 -14.54 -0.77 6.95
C ALA A 535 -13.12 -0.52 6.41
N TYR A 536 -12.17 -1.43 6.64
CA TYR A 536 -10.83 -1.36 6.05
C TYR A 536 -10.83 -1.89 4.61
N LEU A 537 -11.53 -2.99 4.34
CA LEU A 537 -11.65 -3.55 2.99
C LEU A 537 -12.24 -2.53 2.00
N ASP A 538 -13.34 -1.85 2.37
CA ASP A 538 -13.97 -0.80 1.54
C ASP A 538 -13.17 0.52 1.48
N ALA A 539 -12.10 0.67 2.28
CA ALA A 539 -11.14 1.77 2.18
C ALA A 539 -9.89 1.41 1.36
N ILE A 540 -9.51 0.13 1.32
CA ILE A 540 -8.43 -0.42 0.50
C ILE A 540 -8.89 -0.54 -0.97
N PHE A 541 -10.07 -1.11 -1.21
CA PHE A 541 -10.66 -1.19 -2.54
C PHE A 541 -11.29 0.14 -2.95
N PRO A 542 -11.16 0.58 -4.23
CA PRO A 542 -11.85 1.77 -4.69
C PRO A 542 -13.36 1.52 -4.71
N SER A 543 -14.14 2.50 -4.26
CA SER A 543 -15.60 2.49 -4.42
C SER A 543 -15.95 2.34 -5.90
N GLN A 544 -16.86 1.42 -6.23
CA GLN A 544 -17.26 1.12 -7.61
C GLN A 544 -17.76 2.39 -8.29
N SER A 545 -16.91 2.95 -9.15
CA SER A 545 -17.14 4.20 -9.87
C SER A 545 -17.49 3.85 -11.30
N ALA A 546 -18.58 4.42 -11.82
CA ALA A 546 -19.06 4.13 -13.16
C ALA A 546 -17.96 4.31 -14.22
N SER A 547 -17.96 3.43 -15.22
CA SER A 547 -16.96 3.33 -16.29
C SER A 547 -16.48 4.71 -16.75
N ARG A 548 -15.19 5.00 -16.55
CA ARG A 548 -14.67 6.37 -16.68
C ARG A 548 -14.73 6.84 -18.13
N ILE A 549 -15.66 7.75 -18.43
CA ILE A 549 -15.68 8.52 -19.67
C ILE A 549 -14.35 9.29 -19.74
N THR A 550 -13.43 8.81 -20.57
CA THR A 550 -12.02 9.23 -20.58
C THR A 550 -11.83 10.63 -21.16
N SER A 551 -12.74 11.08 -22.02
CA SER A 551 -12.72 12.39 -22.66
C SER A 551 -14.12 12.92 -22.93
N ASP A 552 -14.24 14.25 -22.96
CA ASP A 552 -15.49 14.99 -23.15
C ASP A 552 -15.34 15.96 -24.33
N ALA A 553 -16.42 16.18 -25.08
CA ALA A 553 -16.38 16.86 -26.38
C ALA A 553 -16.71 18.35 -26.27
N ILE A 554 -15.89 19.10 -25.54
CA ILE A 554 -16.14 20.53 -25.26
C ILE A 554 -15.94 21.37 -26.53
N ALA A 555 -17.05 21.92 -27.05
CA ALA A 555 -17.10 22.77 -28.25
C ALA A 555 -16.42 22.16 -29.51
N GLY A 556 -16.42 20.83 -29.62
CA GLY A 556 -15.80 20.09 -30.73
C GLY A 556 -14.31 19.78 -30.54
N VAL A 557 -13.71 20.13 -29.40
CA VAL A 557 -12.37 19.68 -28.99
C VAL A 557 -12.53 18.52 -28.01
N ILE A 558 -11.75 17.45 -28.21
CA ILE A 558 -11.69 16.33 -27.27
C ILE A 558 -10.82 16.77 -26.07
N VAL A 559 -11.45 16.95 -24.91
CA VAL A 559 -10.79 17.34 -23.66
C VAL A 559 -10.82 16.15 -22.70
N GLY A 560 -9.65 15.65 -22.33
CA GLY A 560 -9.55 14.66 -21.24
C GLY A 560 -9.99 15.28 -19.92
N ARG A 561 -10.92 14.62 -19.21
CA ARG A 561 -11.33 15.09 -17.88
C ARG A 561 -10.16 15.01 -16.89
N GLU A 562 -10.14 15.93 -15.93
CA GLU A 562 -9.10 16.00 -14.89
C GLU A 562 -8.93 14.66 -14.18
N ARG A 563 -7.68 14.32 -13.82
CA ARG A 563 -7.36 13.08 -13.13
C ARG A 563 -7.60 13.27 -11.64
N GLU A 564 -8.75 12.82 -11.17
CA GLU A 564 -8.98 12.68 -9.73
C GLU A 564 -8.10 11.56 -9.16
N TYR A 565 -7.28 11.93 -8.19
CA TYR A 565 -6.47 11.02 -7.39
C TYR A 565 -7.00 10.99 -5.95
N ASN A 566 -6.91 9.84 -5.32
CA ASN A 566 -7.08 9.74 -3.87
C ASN A 566 -5.88 10.40 -3.16
N ARG A 567 -6.02 10.65 -1.85
CA ARG A 567 -4.94 11.25 -1.04
C ARG A 567 -3.80 10.25 -0.89
N GLY A 568 -2.61 10.58 -1.39
CA GLY A 568 -1.42 9.71 -1.31
C GLY A 568 -0.84 9.66 0.11
N LEU A 569 -0.67 10.84 0.72
CA LEU A 569 -0.25 10.95 2.12
C LEU A 569 -1.43 10.67 3.08
N GLY A 570 -1.25 9.66 3.93
CA GLY A 570 -2.14 9.35 5.05
C GLY A 570 -3.32 8.42 4.72
N GLY A 571 -3.18 7.53 3.73
CA GLY A 571 -4.15 6.49 3.37
C GLY A 571 -4.44 5.46 4.49
N PRO A 572 -5.24 4.41 4.19
CA PRO A 572 -5.79 3.48 5.20
C PRO A 572 -4.77 2.49 5.77
N ILE A 573 -3.62 2.32 5.11
CA ILE A 573 -2.56 1.41 5.56
C ILE A 573 -1.40 2.24 6.10
N SER A 574 -1.29 2.31 7.43
CA SER A 574 -0.12 2.89 8.12
C SER A 574 0.93 1.80 8.40
N SER A 575 2.12 2.01 7.86
CA SER A 575 3.28 1.11 7.94
C SER A 575 4.58 1.91 7.89
N TRP A 576 5.44 1.73 8.87
CA TRP A 576 6.78 2.31 9.06
C TRP A 576 7.44 1.61 10.25
N GLY A 577 8.77 1.69 10.43
CA GLY A 577 9.48 1.05 11.54
C GLY A 577 9.05 1.55 12.93
N TRP A 578 9.26 0.74 13.97
CA TRP A 578 8.84 1.06 15.34
C TRP A 578 9.35 2.43 15.83
N GLN A 579 8.48 3.20 16.49
CA GLN A 579 8.76 4.55 17.03
C GLN A 579 9.28 5.61 16.04
N THR A 580 9.36 5.32 14.73
CA THR A 580 9.88 6.28 13.71
C THR A 580 8.98 7.50 13.50
N VAL A 581 7.67 7.34 13.71
CA VAL A 581 6.66 8.43 13.67
C VAL A 581 5.85 8.40 14.97
N PRO A 582 5.94 9.43 15.83
CA PRO A 582 5.14 9.50 17.04
C PRO A 582 3.61 9.52 16.78
N PRO A 583 2.76 8.98 17.68
CA PRO A 583 1.32 8.81 17.44
C PRO A 583 0.49 10.09 17.19
N LEU A 584 1.08 11.28 17.40
CA LEU A 584 0.47 12.60 17.14
C LEU A 584 1.14 13.34 15.96
N GLU A 585 2.14 12.74 15.32
CA GLU A 585 2.95 13.31 14.21
C GLU A 585 2.74 12.58 12.87
N VAL A 586 1.65 11.82 12.71
CA VAL A 586 1.41 11.10 11.44
C VAL A 586 1.09 12.11 10.32
N PRO A 587 1.85 12.13 9.21
CA PRO A 587 1.69 13.17 8.19
C PRO A 587 0.41 12.99 7.36
N SER A 588 -0.24 14.10 7.02
CA SER A 588 -1.43 14.16 6.17
C SER A 588 -1.15 14.92 4.86
N SER A 589 -1.95 14.58 3.84
CA SER A 589 -1.98 15.23 2.52
C SER A 589 -2.28 16.74 2.55
N ASP A 590 -2.98 17.24 3.58
CA ASP A 590 -3.19 18.68 3.78
C ASP A 590 -1.96 19.39 4.40
N GLY A 591 -0.82 18.71 4.48
CA GLY A 591 0.43 19.24 5.03
C GLY A 591 0.53 19.31 6.56
N LYS A 592 -0.61 19.13 7.23
CA LYS A 592 -0.74 19.03 8.68
C LYS A 592 -0.45 17.61 9.18
N TYR A 593 -0.32 17.46 10.49
CA TYR A 593 -0.37 16.15 11.14
C TYR A 593 -1.81 15.66 11.33
N LYS A 594 -1.96 14.34 11.49
CA LYS A 594 -3.13 13.65 12.04
C LYS A 594 -2.70 12.79 13.24
N ALA A 595 -3.65 12.39 14.07
CA ALA A 595 -3.43 11.32 15.03
C ALA A 595 -3.23 9.98 14.29
N LEU A 596 -2.61 9.00 14.95
CA LEU A 596 -2.35 7.67 14.41
C LEU A 596 -3.61 6.98 13.88
N TRP A 597 -4.70 7.05 14.65
CA TRP A 597 -6.00 6.49 14.30
C TRP A 597 -7.01 7.60 13.93
N SER A 598 -7.92 7.27 13.03
CA SER A 598 -9.05 8.08 12.57
C SER A 598 -10.38 7.50 13.02
N LYS A 599 -11.50 8.15 12.66
CA LYS A 599 -12.84 7.66 13.00
C LYS A 599 -13.25 6.41 12.22
N ASP A 600 -12.60 6.14 11.10
CA ASP A 600 -12.86 4.95 10.29
C ASP A 600 -12.11 3.73 10.85
N ASP A 601 -10.87 3.95 11.31
CA ASP A 601 -10.02 2.91 11.93
C ASP A 601 -10.62 2.31 13.20
N LEU A 602 -11.43 3.11 13.93
CA LEU A 602 -12.07 2.74 15.21
C LEU A 602 -13.50 2.20 15.05
N LYS A 603 -13.96 1.93 13.82
CA LYS A 603 -15.25 1.28 13.58
C LYS A 603 -15.21 -0.17 14.05
N GLY A 604 -16.15 -0.54 14.94
CA GLY A 604 -16.23 -1.88 15.51
C GLY A 604 -15.29 -2.13 16.69
N ILE A 605 -14.83 -1.08 17.38
CA ILE A 605 -14.10 -1.16 18.66
C ILE A 605 -14.95 -0.50 19.74
N ASP A 606 -15.11 -1.10 20.92
CA ASP A 606 -15.73 -0.41 22.05
C ASP A 606 -14.79 0.67 22.63
N PRO A 607 -15.14 1.96 22.56
CA PRO A 607 -14.34 3.02 23.16
C PRO A 607 -14.34 2.98 24.70
N SER A 608 -15.30 2.31 25.36
CA SER A 608 -15.37 2.25 26.82
C SER A 608 -14.30 1.30 27.39
N PHE A 609 -14.21 0.10 26.83
CA PHE A 609 -13.22 -0.91 27.18
C PHE A 609 -11.78 -0.42 26.98
N VAL A 610 -11.48 0.10 25.79
CA VAL A 610 -10.11 0.56 25.44
C VAL A 610 -9.64 1.72 26.33
N ARG A 611 -10.53 2.63 26.73
CA ARG A 611 -10.21 3.70 27.71
C ARG A 611 -9.80 3.15 29.06
N ASN A 612 -10.45 2.09 29.52
CA ASN A 612 -10.15 1.47 30.82
C ASN A 612 -8.82 0.71 30.74
N VAL A 613 -8.58 -0.03 29.65
CA VAL A 613 -7.28 -0.66 29.33
C VAL A 613 -6.13 0.37 29.35
N PHE A 614 -6.28 1.52 28.68
CA PHE A 614 -5.25 2.57 28.69
C PHE A 614 -4.97 3.12 30.10
N ARG A 615 -6.00 3.29 30.95
CA ARG A 615 -5.83 3.78 32.33
C ARG A 615 -5.18 2.75 33.26
N GLN A 616 -5.63 1.49 33.18
CA GLN A 616 -5.26 0.44 34.13
C GLN A 616 -3.85 -0.12 33.89
N LEU A 617 -3.36 -0.08 32.65
CA LEU A 617 -2.04 -0.60 32.27
C LEU A 617 -0.92 0.46 32.25
N ARG A 618 -1.14 1.68 32.75
CA ARG A 618 -0.14 2.77 32.75
C ARG A 618 1.01 2.45 33.72
N LEU A 619 2.26 2.42 33.24
CA LEU A 619 3.42 2.06 34.08
C LEU A 619 3.94 3.30 34.84
N GLY A 620 3.32 3.58 35.97
CA GLY A 620 3.69 4.69 36.85
C GLY A 620 3.21 6.05 36.32
N ASN A 621 3.90 7.12 36.72
CA ASN A 621 3.39 8.49 36.57
C ASN A 621 3.83 9.20 35.27
N ALA A 622 4.79 8.64 34.52
CA ALA A 622 5.50 9.33 33.43
C ALA A 622 5.73 8.43 32.19
N ASP A 623 4.74 7.63 31.82
CA ASP A 623 4.79 6.66 30.72
C ASP A 623 4.49 7.33 29.36
N LEU A 624 5.44 8.13 28.89
CA LEU A 624 5.27 9.06 27.76
C LEU A 624 4.69 8.41 26.49
N ASP A 625 5.21 7.25 26.07
CA ASP A 625 4.77 6.61 24.83
C ASP A 625 3.34 6.05 24.97
N TRP A 626 3.03 5.40 26.10
CA TRP A 626 1.67 4.90 26.38
C TRP A 626 0.66 6.05 26.47
N ASP A 627 1.04 7.15 27.10
CA ASP A 627 0.24 8.36 27.23
C ASP A 627 0.05 9.06 25.86
N PHE A 628 1.04 9.01 24.95
CA PHE A 628 0.87 9.47 23.56
C PHE A 628 -0.11 8.59 22.77
N PHE A 629 -0.07 7.26 22.93
CA PHE A 629 -1.07 6.38 22.32
C PHE A 629 -2.49 6.68 22.85
N HIS A 630 -2.66 6.82 24.17
CA HIS A 630 -3.94 7.16 24.80
C HIS A 630 -4.49 8.51 24.30
N LEU A 631 -3.62 9.54 24.18
CA LEU A 631 -4.00 10.84 23.63
C LEU A 631 -4.36 10.76 22.13
N SER A 632 -3.69 9.91 21.35
CA SER A 632 -4.03 9.69 19.93
C SER A 632 -5.38 8.98 19.76
N PHE A 633 -5.73 8.05 20.66
CA PHE A 633 -7.04 7.39 20.71
C PHE A 633 -8.17 8.39 21.02
N GLU A 634 -8.00 9.23 22.04
CA GLU A 634 -8.97 10.30 22.32
C GLU A 634 -9.08 11.32 21.18
N ALA A 635 -7.95 11.68 20.54
CA ALA A 635 -7.92 12.64 19.44
C ALA A 635 -8.77 12.18 18.24
N ALA A 636 -8.78 10.87 17.96
CA ALA A 636 -9.59 10.28 16.90
C ALA A 636 -11.10 10.51 17.12
N PHE A 637 -11.61 10.35 18.35
CA PHE A 637 -13.00 10.66 18.68
C PHE A 637 -13.25 12.17 18.77
N SER A 638 -12.46 12.87 19.57
CA SER A 638 -12.64 14.28 19.92
C SER A 638 -11.36 14.90 20.49
N LEU A 639 -10.78 15.84 19.75
CA LEU A 639 -9.70 16.70 20.25
C LEU A 639 -10.06 17.44 21.56
N LYS A 640 -11.35 17.62 21.88
CA LYS A 640 -11.80 18.22 23.15
C LYS A 640 -11.67 17.27 24.36
N SER A 641 -11.74 15.95 24.19
CA SER A 641 -11.48 15.01 25.29
C SER A 641 -9.97 14.78 25.45
N ALA A 642 -9.22 14.65 24.35
CA ALA A 642 -7.76 14.59 24.37
C ALA A 642 -7.13 15.80 25.10
N LEU A 643 -7.66 17.02 24.91
CA LEU A 643 -7.21 18.23 25.61
C LEU A 643 -7.64 18.31 27.09
N LYS A 644 -8.62 17.52 27.53
CA LYS A 644 -8.89 17.34 28.98
C LYS A 644 -7.89 16.34 29.57
N LEU A 645 -7.71 15.21 28.90
CA LEU A 645 -6.88 14.10 29.37
C LEU A 645 -5.38 14.47 29.43
N SER A 646 -4.88 15.26 28.48
CA SER A 646 -3.52 15.82 28.56
C SER A 646 -3.33 16.83 29.71
N ARG A 647 -4.39 17.51 30.17
CA ARG A 647 -4.33 18.34 31.40
C ARG A 647 -4.33 17.51 32.66
N GLU A 648 -5.02 16.38 32.66
CA GLU A 648 -4.99 15.37 33.74
C GLU A 648 -3.56 14.83 33.89
N PHE A 649 -2.93 14.40 32.79
CA PHE A 649 -1.52 13.99 32.79
C PHE A 649 -0.56 15.11 33.25
N LEU A 650 -0.72 16.34 32.74
CA LEU A 650 0.08 17.49 33.20
C LEU A 650 -0.15 17.83 34.68
N SER A 651 -1.31 17.51 35.26
CA SER A 651 -1.53 17.67 36.71
C SER A 651 -0.82 16.60 37.55
N THR A 652 -0.58 15.40 36.99
CA THR A 652 0.23 14.35 37.62
C THR A 652 1.73 14.47 37.38
N ALA A 653 2.15 15.12 36.30
CA ALA A 653 3.55 15.24 35.87
C ALA A 653 3.86 16.62 35.24
N PRO A 654 3.78 17.72 36.01
CA PRO A 654 3.88 19.09 35.49
C PRO A 654 5.24 19.44 34.88
N ASP A 655 6.32 18.81 35.33
CA ASP A 655 7.69 19.06 34.85
C ASP A 655 8.00 18.30 33.54
N SER A 656 7.05 17.49 33.05
CA SER A 656 7.27 16.59 31.91
C SER A 656 7.13 17.30 30.56
N LEU A 657 8.27 17.69 29.98
CA LEU A 657 8.35 18.36 28.67
C LEU A 657 7.65 17.58 27.53
N GLY A 658 7.64 16.25 27.58
CA GLY A 658 6.93 15.43 26.59
C GLY A 658 5.41 15.60 26.65
N HIS A 659 4.82 15.71 27.85
CA HIS A 659 3.39 15.98 28.02
C HIS A 659 3.02 17.40 27.57
N TRP A 660 3.87 18.38 27.82
CA TRP A 660 3.69 19.75 27.30
C TRP A 660 3.75 19.82 25.77
N ALA A 661 4.67 19.08 25.14
CA ALA A 661 4.73 18.95 23.69
C ALA A 661 3.43 18.35 23.14
N ALA A 662 2.92 17.27 23.73
CA ALA A 662 1.64 16.67 23.35
C ALA A 662 0.44 17.63 23.51
N TYR A 663 0.37 18.40 24.61
CA TYR A 663 -0.68 19.41 24.79
C TYR A 663 -0.68 20.45 23.66
N ALA A 664 0.49 21.03 23.35
CA ALA A 664 0.62 22.03 22.29
C ALA A 664 0.33 21.44 20.90
N ARG A 665 0.73 20.19 20.64
CA ARG A 665 0.38 19.43 19.42
C ARG A 665 -1.13 19.23 19.27
N LEU A 666 -1.86 18.95 20.35
CA LEU A 666 -3.31 18.81 20.32
C LEU A 666 -4.02 20.14 20.00
N GLU A 667 -3.53 21.28 20.48
CA GLU A 667 -4.05 22.61 20.07
C GLU A 667 -3.66 22.94 18.61
N ARG A 668 -2.48 22.52 18.12
CA ARG A 668 -2.12 22.59 16.68
C ARG A 668 -3.07 21.77 15.81
N LEU A 669 -3.36 20.51 16.18
CA LEU A 669 -4.31 19.62 15.49
C LEU A 669 -5.74 20.20 15.48
N ARG A 670 -6.13 20.92 16.54
CA ARG A 670 -7.40 21.66 16.64
C ARG A 670 -7.46 22.92 15.77
N GLY A 671 -6.35 23.31 15.14
CA GLY A 671 -6.25 24.52 14.32
C GLY A 671 -6.07 25.81 15.11
N ARG A 672 -5.45 25.76 16.29
CA ARG A 672 -5.19 26.92 17.17
C ARG A 672 -3.69 27.18 17.36
N PRO A 673 -2.96 27.66 16.32
CA PRO A 673 -1.53 27.93 16.44
C PRO A 673 -1.21 28.98 17.51
N ASP A 674 -2.07 29.97 17.72
CA ASP A 674 -1.81 31.06 18.68
C ASP A 674 -1.95 30.62 20.15
N ASP A 675 -2.80 29.63 20.44
CA ASP A 675 -2.87 29.01 21.78
C ASP A 675 -1.67 28.08 22.00
N ALA A 676 -1.24 27.33 20.97
CA ALA A 676 -0.04 26.50 21.02
C ALA A 676 1.25 27.35 21.19
N ARG A 677 1.35 28.51 20.53
CA ARG A 677 2.49 29.44 20.67
C ARG A 677 2.71 29.87 22.12
N LYS A 678 1.64 30.24 22.83
CA LYS A 678 1.71 30.61 24.26
C LYS A 678 2.24 29.47 25.13
N VAL A 679 1.80 28.23 24.84
CA VAL A 679 2.31 27.04 25.54
C VAL A 679 3.80 26.86 25.27
N TYR A 680 4.24 26.92 24.01
CA TYR A 680 5.66 26.86 23.66
C TYR A 680 6.48 27.95 24.35
N GLU A 681 6.02 29.20 24.36
CA GLU A 681 6.69 30.30 25.06
C GLU A 681 6.80 30.05 26.58
N THR A 682 5.71 29.70 27.27
CA THR A 682 5.74 29.45 28.72
C THR A 682 6.65 28.28 29.13
N VAL A 683 6.67 27.20 28.35
CA VAL A 683 7.49 26.01 28.63
C VAL A 683 8.97 26.27 28.29
N LEU A 684 9.27 27.01 27.23
CA LEU A 684 10.65 27.33 26.85
C LEU A 684 11.25 28.47 27.69
N SER A 685 10.43 29.40 28.21
CA SER A 685 10.89 30.39 29.20
C SER A 685 11.23 29.76 30.57
N SER A 686 10.68 28.60 30.90
CA SER A 686 10.96 27.88 32.16
C SER A 686 12.04 26.80 32.00
N HIS A 687 12.07 26.10 30.86
CA HIS A 687 12.91 24.91 30.65
C HIS A 687 13.78 24.95 29.38
N GLY A 688 13.92 26.10 28.71
CA GLY A 688 14.54 26.22 27.38
C GLY A 688 16.00 25.76 27.24
N ALA A 689 16.72 25.59 28.37
CA ALA A 689 18.08 25.04 28.42
C ALA A 689 18.14 23.50 28.59
N HIS A 690 17.00 22.82 28.79
CA HIS A 690 16.97 21.37 29.01
C HIS A 690 17.25 20.58 27.72
N PRO A 691 18.03 19.48 27.74
CA PRO A 691 18.30 18.62 26.59
C PRO A 691 17.08 18.29 25.70
N ASP A 692 15.95 17.92 26.31
CA ASP A 692 14.73 17.53 25.59
C ASP A 692 13.90 18.69 25.03
N ALA A 693 14.20 19.93 25.44
CA ALA A 693 13.52 21.11 24.90
C ALA A 693 13.70 21.24 23.38
N GLY A 694 14.71 20.59 22.79
CA GLY A 694 14.91 20.51 21.33
C GLY A 694 13.69 20.00 20.56
N ARG A 695 12.88 19.08 21.11
CA ARG A 695 11.62 18.63 20.49
C ARG A 695 10.59 19.77 20.41
N ILE A 696 10.51 20.57 21.47
CA ILE A 696 9.57 21.71 21.59
C ILE A 696 10.03 22.89 20.71
N TRP A 697 11.33 23.17 20.67
CA TRP A 697 11.93 24.14 19.75
C TRP A 697 11.65 23.80 18.29
N TRP A 698 11.79 22.52 17.90
CA TRP A 698 11.42 22.05 16.56
C TRP A 698 9.93 22.26 16.27
N ASP A 699 9.05 21.78 17.15
CA ASP A 699 7.61 21.88 16.98
C ASP A 699 7.14 23.32 16.76
N TRP A 700 7.72 24.28 17.49
CA TRP A 700 7.41 25.70 17.34
C TRP A 700 7.95 26.26 16.03
N ALA A 701 9.22 26.05 15.72
CA ALA A 701 9.84 26.56 14.49
C ALA A 701 9.13 26.03 13.22
N GLU A 702 8.76 24.75 13.23
CA GLU A 702 7.98 24.09 12.17
C GLU A 702 6.56 24.68 12.04
N MET A 703 5.90 25.02 13.16
CA MET A 703 4.57 25.64 13.16
C MET A 703 4.57 27.01 12.46
N GLU A 704 5.54 27.88 12.78
CA GLU A 704 5.63 29.20 12.14
C GLU A 704 6.02 29.06 10.65
N TRP A 705 6.92 28.12 10.32
CA TRP A 705 7.35 27.83 8.96
C TRP A 705 6.20 27.33 8.07
N LEU A 706 5.41 26.36 8.54
CA LEU A 706 4.21 25.88 7.84
C LEU A 706 3.08 26.91 7.79
N SER A 707 3.11 27.92 8.67
CA SER A 707 2.22 29.10 8.60
C SER A 707 2.71 30.17 7.62
N GLY A 708 3.79 29.92 6.89
CA GLY A 708 4.40 30.86 5.94
C GLY A 708 5.25 31.97 6.57
N GLN A 709 5.44 31.96 7.89
CA GLN A 709 6.11 33.03 8.63
C GLN A 709 7.61 32.71 8.79
N ALA A 710 8.34 32.74 7.68
CA ALA A 710 9.78 32.44 7.63
C ALA A 710 10.62 33.23 8.66
N ASP A 711 10.36 34.54 8.83
CA ASP A 711 11.07 35.38 9.79
C ASP A 711 10.77 35.03 11.25
N ALA A 712 9.58 34.50 11.54
CA ALA A 712 9.21 34.02 12.88
C ALA A 712 9.89 32.68 13.17
N ALA A 713 9.85 31.74 12.21
CA ALA A 713 10.57 30.47 12.31
C ALA A 713 12.09 30.69 12.52
N LEU A 714 12.70 31.61 11.75
CA LEU A 714 14.12 31.94 11.90
C LEU A 714 14.44 32.46 13.32
N LYS A 715 13.62 33.34 13.89
CA LYS A 715 13.80 33.85 15.26
C LYS A 715 13.70 32.73 16.31
N VAL A 716 12.80 31.78 16.13
CA VAL A 716 12.67 30.60 17.02
C VAL A 716 13.91 29.71 16.92
N VAL A 717 14.42 29.45 15.71
CA VAL A 717 15.64 28.65 15.52
C VAL A 717 16.87 29.34 16.12
N LEU A 718 17.03 30.66 15.94
CA LEU A 718 18.15 31.40 16.54
C LEU A 718 18.08 31.39 18.09
N ARG A 719 16.88 31.54 18.68
CA ARG A 719 16.66 31.36 20.13
C ARG A 719 17.01 29.96 20.62
N SER A 720 16.67 28.91 19.88
CA SER A 720 17.03 27.53 20.23
C SER A 720 18.56 27.30 20.27
N ALA A 721 19.31 28.08 19.49
CA ALA A 721 20.77 28.10 19.48
C ALA A 721 21.40 29.05 20.51
N GLN A 722 20.58 29.64 21.40
CA GLN A 722 20.97 30.65 22.40
C GLN A 722 21.61 31.92 21.80
N VAL A 723 21.13 32.38 20.62
CA VAL A 723 21.62 33.62 20.00
C VAL A 723 20.46 34.53 19.60
N GLU A 724 20.54 35.81 19.98
CA GLU A 724 19.55 36.83 19.61
C GLU A 724 20.09 37.82 18.56
N GLY A 725 19.19 38.35 17.74
CA GLY A 725 19.48 39.27 16.63
C GLY A 725 19.22 38.65 15.25
N SER A 726 19.55 39.40 14.18
CA SER A 726 19.26 39.03 12.78
C SER A 726 20.45 39.19 11.83
N GLY A 727 21.66 39.49 12.33
CA GLY A 727 22.85 39.70 11.50
C GLY A 727 23.50 38.40 11.03
N GLY A 728 24.23 38.43 9.91
CA GLY A 728 24.92 37.25 9.38
C GLY A 728 25.89 36.57 10.37
N VAL A 729 26.52 37.33 11.26
CA VAL A 729 27.38 36.82 12.33
C VAL A 729 26.59 36.06 13.41
N VAL A 730 25.33 36.48 13.68
CA VAL A 730 24.40 35.78 14.58
C VAL A 730 24.01 34.44 13.97
N ILE A 731 23.68 34.42 12.67
CA ILE A 731 23.37 33.20 11.93
C ILE A 731 24.55 32.23 11.91
N LEU A 732 25.78 32.70 11.63
CA LEU A 732 26.98 31.85 11.66
C LEU A 732 27.28 31.28 13.06
N ARG A 733 27.06 32.06 14.12
CA ARG A 733 27.18 31.57 15.51
C ARG A 733 26.11 30.51 15.82
N ALA A 734 24.86 30.74 15.42
CA ALA A 734 23.78 29.78 15.60
C ALA A 734 24.02 28.48 14.83
N LYS A 735 24.56 28.55 13.60
CA LYS A 735 24.98 27.38 12.82
C LYS A 735 26.02 26.55 13.58
N ARG A 736 27.07 27.17 14.12
CA ARG A 736 28.06 26.46 14.95
C ARG A 736 27.45 25.86 16.22
N ASN A 737 26.63 26.61 16.94
CA ASN A 737 25.99 26.10 18.17
C ASN A 737 25.08 24.88 17.87
N LEU A 738 24.38 24.90 16.73
CA LEU A 738 23.58 23.76 16.26
C LEU A 738 24.43 22.63 15.66
N ASP A 739 25.61 22.89 15.09
CA ASP A 739 26.58 21.85 14.71
C ASP A 739 27.05 21.06 15.93
N ASP A 740 27.46 21.79 16.98
CA ASP A 740 27.94 21.19 18.23
C ASP A 740 26.80 20.43 18.94
N ALA A 741 25.56 20.93 18.92
CA ALA A 741 24.38 20.22 19.44
C ALA A 741 23.85 19.06 18.56
N ALA A 742 24.14 19.06 17.26
CA ALA A 742 23.76 17.98 16.34
C ALA A 742 24.77 16.80 16.37
N ARG A 743 26.05 17.08 16.69
CA ARG A 743 27.09 16.05 16.91
C ARG A 743 26.75 15.07 18.03
N ASP A 744 25.95 15.49 19.01
CA ASP A 744 25.35 14.64 20.05
C ASP A 744 24.31 13.61 19.51
N GLY A 745 24.06 13.56 18.20
CA GLY A 745 23.15 12.59 17.57
C GLY A 745 21.66 12.87 17.78
N ARG A 746 21.31 14.03 18.37
CA ARG A 746 19.93 14.35 18.75
C ARG A 746 19.11 14.85 17.56
N GLU A 747 18.25 13.95 17.05
CA GLU A 747 17.37 14.19 15.88
C GLU A 747 16.76 15.62 15.81
N PRO A 748 16.16 16.21 16.88
CA PRO A 748 15.51 17.52 16.79
C PRO A 748 16.46 18.68 16.42
N PHE A 749 17.72 18.63 16.88
CA PHE A 749 18.72 19.65 16.57
C PHE A 749 19.20 19.55 15.12
N VAL A 750 19.23 18.34 14.55
CA VAL A 750 19.45 18.14 13.11
C VAL A 750 18.31 18.77 12.30
N LYS A 751 17.05 18.62 12.72
CA LYS A 751 15.89 19.28 12.06
C LYS A 751 15.98 20.80 12.12
N LEU A 752 16.33 21.36 13.29
CA LEU A 752 16.51 22.80 13.50
C LEU A 752 17.66 23.36 12.64
N LYS A 753 18.80 22.65 12.55
CA LYS A 753 19.91 23.03 11.67
C LYS A 753 19.51 22.99 10.20
N ALA A 754 18.85 21.92 9.75
CA ALA A 754 18.38 21.81 8.37
C ALA A 754 17.37 22.92 8.02
N LEU A 755 16.51 23.32 8.96
CA LEU A 755 15.61 24.46 8.80
C LEU A 755 16.36 25.80 8.73
N LEU A 756 17.44 25.96 9.51
CA LEU A 756 18.30 27.15 9.42
C LEU A 756 18.97 27.26 8.04
N GLU A 757 19.47 26.16 7.47
CA GLU A 757 20.01 26.15 6.10
C GLU A 757 18.92 26.42 5.06
N LEU A 758 17.74 25.80 5.21
CA LEU A 758 16.61 25.97 4.29
C LEU A 758 16.09 27.41 4.25
N LEU A 759 16.11 28.12 5.38
CA LEU A 759 15.66 29.51 5.50
C LEU A 759 16.74 30.55 5.16
N THR A 760 18.04 30.20 5.22
CA THR A 760 19.14 31.18 5.04
C THR A 760 19.98 30.99 3.77
N ASN A 761 20.03 29.78 3.21
CA ASN A 761 20.88 29.42 2.07
C ASN A 761 20.04 28.86 0.91
N ASN A 762 19.89 27.54 0.83
CA ASN A 762 19.17 26.86 -0.24
C ASN A 762 18.79 25.42 0.19
N THR A 763 18.00 24.73 -0.65
CA THR A 763 17.55 23.36 -0.36
C THR A 763 18.64 22.30 -0.44
N VAL A 764 19.79 22.57 -1.07
CA VAL A 764 20.88 21.59 -1.21
C VAL A 764 21.72 21.56 0.06
N ALA A 765 22.08 22.72 0.61
CA ALA A 765 22.75 22.82 1.92
C ALA A 765 21.92 22.16 3.04
N ALA A 766 20.60 22.31 3.02
CA ALA A 766 19.72 21.62 3.96
C ALA A 766 19.77 20.08 3.81
N LEU A 767 19.98 19.55 2.59
CA LEU A 767 20.16 18.11 2.36
C LEU A 767 21.54 17.60 2.75
N GLU A 768 22.61 18.36 2.50
CA GLU A 768 23.98 18.04 2.93
C GLU A 768 24.06 17.84 4.45
N VAL A 769 23.28 18.62 5.23
CA VAL A 769 23.13 18.43 6.68
C VAL A 769 22.52 17.07 7.02
N PHE A 770 21.45 16.66 6.34
CA PHE A 770 20.84 15.35 6.58
C PHE A 770 21.75 14.21 6.11
N ASP A 771 22.35 14.31 4.93
CA ASP A 771 23.18 13.27 4.34
C ASP A 771 24.42 12.97 5.19
N GLY A 772 25.03 14.00 5.78
CA GLY A 772 26.11 13.83 6.76
C GLY A 772 25.70 12.96 7.96
N HIS A 773 24.51 13.18 8.53
CA HIS A 773 24.02 12.40 9.68
C HIS A 773 23.42 11.03 9.27
N LEU A 774 22.84 10.90 8.08
CA LEU A 774 22.40 9.61 7.55
C LEU A 774 23.60 8.68 7.31
N SER A 775 24.75 9.23 6.89
CA SER A 775 25.97 8.45 6.64
C SER A 775 26.62 7.85 7.91
N THR A 776 26.33 8.38 9.10
CA THR A 776 26.81 7.83 10.38
C THR A 776 25.83 6.85 11.04
N LEU A 777 24.57 6.83 10.60
CA LEU A 777 23.54 5.94 11.10
C LEU A 777 23.51 4.61 10.34
N LYS A 778 23.16 3.52 11.04
CA LYS A 778 22.99 2.20 10.39
C LYS A 778 21.70 2.19 9.57
N VAL A 779 21.80 1.84 8.29
CA VAL A 779 20.64 1.52 7.44
C VAL A 779 19.82 0.41 8.11
N GLY A 780 18.49 0.53 8.09
CA GLY A 780 17.57 -0.37 8.79
C GLY A 780 17.35 -0.03 10.27
N SER A 781 18.02 0.98 10.84
CA SER A 781 17.67 1.50 12.17
C SER A 781 16.50 2.48 12.13
N ALA A 782 15.68 2.49 13.19
CA ALA A 782 14.56 3.43 13.33
C ALA A 782 15.02 4.90 13.32
N GLN A 783 16.23 5.20 13.81
CA GLN A 783 16.81 6.55 13.76
C GLN A 783 17.18 6.97 12.32
N HIS A 784 17.66 6.04 11.49
CA HIS A 784 17.89 6.29 10.07
C HIS A 784 16.55 6.48 9.34
N GLU A 785 15.54 5.66 9.63
CA GLU A 785 14.22 5.76 9.00
C GLU A 785 13.51 7.08 9.37
N SER A 786 13.47 7.46 10.66
CA SER A 786 12.85 8.72 11.10
C SER A 786 13.55 9.94 10.48
N LEU A 787 14.88 9.99 10.47
CA LEU A 787 15.63 11.11 9.89
C LEU A 787 15.44 11.21 8.37
N LEU A 788 15.38 10.07 7.67
CA LEU A 788 15.10 10.00 6.23
C LEU A 788 13.67 10.48 5.93
N MET A 789 12.68 10.03 6.70
CA MET A 789 11.29 10.49 6.58
C MET A 789 11.18 12.01 6.80
N VAL A 790 11.91 12.56 7.78
CA VAL A 790 11.96 14.00 8.03
C VAL A 790 12.60 14.76 6.86
N GLN A 791 13.69 14.26 6.27
CA GLN A 791 14.31 14.84 5.06
C GLN A 791 13.28 14.96 3.92
N LEU A 792 12.56 13.87 3.63
CA LEU A 792 11.57 13.82 2.56
C LEU A 792 10.33 14.68 2.84
N LEU A 793 9.79 14.64 4.06
CA LEU A 793 8.66 15.46 4.48
C LEU A 793 9.02 16.96 4.42
N MET A 794 10.23 17.34 4.83
CA MET A 794 10.70 18.73 4.74
C MET A 794 10.80 19.20 3.30
N LEU A 795 11.37 18.39 2.39
CA LEU A 795 11.37 18.68 0.95
C LEU A 795 9.94 18.81 0.40
N HIS A 796 9.04 17.88 0.71
CA HIS A 796 7.66 17.91 0.23
C HIS A 796 6.89 19.14 0.73
N ARG A 797 7.06 19.51 2.00
CA ARG A 797 6.46 20.72 2.58
C ARG A 797 6.95 22.00 1.90
N HIS A 798 8.26 22.09 1.65
CA HIS A 798 8.87 23.23 0.94
C HIS A 798 8.41 23.33 -0.53
N THR A 799 8.43 22.19 -1.24
CA THR A 799 8.19 22.13 -2.69
C THR A 799 6.70 22.17 -3.06
N VAL A 800 5.83 21.42 -2.37
CA VAL A 800 4.43 21.22 -2.75
C VAL A 800 3.46 22.11 -1.98
N LEU A 801 3.63 22.24 -0.66
CA LEU A 801 2.70 23.02 0.18
C LEU A 801 2.99 24.52 0.10
N LEU A 802 4.23 24.91 0.41
CA LEU A 802 4.69 26.31 0.38
C LEU A 802 4.94 26.80 -1.07
N LYS A 803 5.07 25.87 -2.03
CA LYS A 803 5.25 26.14 -3.48
C LYS A 803 6.52 26.93 -3.79
N ASN A 804 7.57 26.77 -2.98
CA ASN A 804 8.82 27.48 -3.15
C ASN A 804 9.59 26.98 -4.40
N PRO A 805 10.27 27.86 -5.17
CA PRO A 805 10.87 27.52 -6.45
C PRO A 805 12.00 26.51 -6.29
N THR A 806 11.73 25.25 -6.67
CA THR A 806 12.61 24.11 -6.47
C THR A 806 12.43 23.07 -7.58
N PRO A 807 13.48 22.33 -7.97
CA PRO A 807 13.36 21.33 -9.03
C PRO A 807 12.64 20.05 -8.51
N PRO A 808 11.47 19.67 -9.06
CA PRO A 808 10.71 18.50 -8.59
C PRO A 808 11.38 17.16 -8.94
N ALA A 809 12.51 17.17 -9.64
CA ALA A 809 13.39 16.00 -9.78
C ALA A 809 14.06 15.64 -8.44
N LEU A 810 14.43 16.62 -7.62
CA LEU A 810 15.19 16.42 -6.38
C LEU A 810 14.40 15.60 -5.34
N LEU A 811 13.14 15.99 -5.10
CA LEU A 811 12.25 15.22 -4.22
C LEU A 811 12.06 13.79 -4.74
N ARG A 812 11.79 13.61 -6.04
CA ARG A 812 11.54 12.28 -6.62
C ARG A 812 12.74 11.37 -6.56
N GLN A 813 13.94 11.85 -6.89
CA GLN A 813 15.18 11.05 -6.79
C GLN A 813 15.44 10.59 -5.35
N ARG A 814 15.21 11.46 -4.36
CA ARG A 814 15.35 11.09 -2.94
C ARG A 814 14.31 10.07 -2.50
N VAL A 815 13.03 10.28 -2.83
CA VAL A 815 11.96 9.30 -2.53
C VAL A 815 12.19 7.96 -3.23
N GLU A 816 12.64 7.95 -4.49
CA GLU A 816 12.92 6.74 -5.27
C GLU A 816 14.07 5.93 -4.63
N ALA A 817 15.14 6.58 -4.16
CA ALA A 817 16.19 5.93 -3.37
C ALA A 817 15.69 5.47 -1.99
N SER A 818 14.86 6.25 -1.31
CA SER A 818 14.30 5.88 0.00
C SER A 818 13.37 4.67 -0.06
N LEU A 819 12.59 4.49 -1.14
CA LEU A 819 11.76 3.30 -1.36
C LEU A 819 12.58 2.03 -1.60
N GLN A 820 13.83 2.14 -2.07
CA GLN A 820 14.73 0.98 -2.21
C GLN A 820 15.28 0.53 -0.85
N LEU A 821 15.40 1.45 0.12
CA LEU A 821 15.84 1.16 1.49
C LEU A 821 14.70 0.71 2.41
N TYR A 822 13.50 1.29 2.24
CA TYR A 822 12.32 1.02 3.09
C TYR A 822 11.04 0.78 2.24
N PRO A 823 10.90 -0.38 1.57
CA PRO A 823 9.84 -0.60 0.57
C PRO A 823 8.41 -0.63 1.12
N SER A 824 8.24 -1.02 2.38
CA SER A 824 6.94 -1.10 3.09
C SER A 824 6.52 0.22 3.74
N ASN A 825 7.36 1.25 3.79
CA ASN A 825 7.03 2.52 4.44
C ASN A 825 5.95 3.30 3.65
N SER A 826 4.74 3.31 4.22
CA SER A 826 3.53 3.96 3.69
C SER A 826 3.64 5.48 3.50
N VAL A 827 4.48 6.18 4.27
CA VAL A 827 4.67 7.63 4.16
C VAL A 827 5.60 7.95 2.99
N VAL A 828 6.72 7.23 2.86
CA VAL A 828 7.63 7.35 1.70
C VAL A 828 6.88 7.00 0.41
N LEU A 829 6.03 5.98 0.46
CA LEU A 829 5.14 5.58 -0.64
C LEU A 829 4.07 6.65 -0.96
N GLY A 830 3.44 7.24 0.05
CA GLY A 830 2.50 8.35 -0.13
C GLY A 830 3.14 9.60 -0.76
N LEU A 831 4.39 9.90 -0.39
CA LEU A 831 5.21 10.96 -0.98
C LEU A 831 5.59 10.68 -2.43
N PHE A 832 5.85 9.41 -2.79
CA PHE A 832 6.11 8.99 -4.16
C PHE A 832 4.88 9.20 -5.06
N LEU A 833 3.70 8.81 -4.58
CA LEU A 833 2.44 8.97 -5.29
C LEU A 833 2.10 10.45 -5.51
N GLU A 834 2.15 11.30 -4.47
CA GLU A 834 1.94 12.75 -4.62
C GLU A 834 3.01 13.40 -5.53
N GLY A 835 4.23 12.85 -5.61
CA GLY A 835 5.30 13.30 -6.51
C GLY A 835 5.11 12.95 -7.99
N GLU A 836 4.43 11.84 -8.31
CA GLU A 836 4.12 11.40 -9.68
C GLU A 836 2.73 11.86 -10.17
N LYS A 837 1.96 12.53 -9.30
CA LYS A 837 0.64 13.11 -9.58
C LYS A 837 0.68 14.01 -10.81
N GLY A 838 -0.17 13.71 -11.80
CA GLY A 838 -0.27 14.47 -13.05
C GLY A 838 0.89 14.33 -14.05
N GLN A 839 2.04 13.74 -13.66
CA GLN A 839 3.20 13.56 -14.56
C GLN A 839 3.00 12.43 -15.59
N GLY A 840 2.02 11.55 -15.37
CA GLY A 840 1.64 10.49 -16.31
C GLY A 840 2.61 9.30 -16.38
N VAL A 841 3.74 9.31 -15.65
CA VAL A 841 4.76 8.24 -15.64
C VAL A 841 4.33 7.03 -14.80
N TRP A 842 3.09 6.59 -14.97
CA TRP A 842 2.51 5.42 -14.29
C TRP A 842 3.30 4.13 -14.55
N GLY A 843 4.11 4.09 -15.61
CA GLY A 843 5.10 3.04 -15.84
C GLY A 843 6.16 2.89 -14.73
N LYS A 844 6.63 4.00 -14.13
CA LYS A 844 7.53 3.96 -12.95
C LYS A 844 6.82 3.37 -11.73
N VAL A 845 5.58 3.81 -11.48
CA VAL A 845 4.76 3.26 -10.38
C VAL A 845 4.54 1.76 -10.58
N ARG A 846 4.16 1.34 -11.78
CA ARG A 846 4.02 -0.10 -12.14
C ARG A 846 5.34 -0.88 -12.05
N ALA A 847 6.50 -0.29 -12.33
CA ALA A 847 7.80 -0.94 -12.14
C ALA A 847 8.13 -1.14 -10.65
N MET A 848 7.84 -0.14 -9.80
CA MET A 848 8.00 -0.23 -8.33
C MET A 848 6.96 -1.13 -7.65
N LEU A 849 5.84 -1.43 -8.32
CA LEU A 849 4.85 -2.44 -7.92
C LEU A 849 5.14 -3.82 -8.54
N GLY A 850 6.06 -3.91 -9.51
CA GLY A 850 6.43 -5.15 -10.17
C GLY A 850 7.18 -6.11 -9.25
N GLU A 851 7.49 -7.29 -9.79
CA GLU A 851 8.38 -8.26 -9.16
C GLU A 851 9.69 -8.26 -9.94
N SER A 852 10.61 -7.38 -9.54
CA SER A 852 11.94 -7.30 -10.12
C SER A 852 12.81 -8.45 -9.59
N PRO A 853 13.49 -9.23 -10.46
CA PRO A 853 14.37 -10.30 -9.99
C PRO A 853 15.48 -9.72 -9.11
N GLY A 854 15.65 -10.27 -7.91
CA GLY A 854 16.60 -9.78 -6.90
C GLY A 854 16.09 -8.66 -5.98
N ALA A 855 14.82 -8.24 -6.08
CA ALA A 855 14.18 -7.44 -5.04
C ALA A 855 13.88 -8.29 -3.78
N PRO A 856 13.86 -7.71 -2.57
CA PRO A 856 13.48 -8.43 -1.35
C PRO A 856 12.00 -8.85 -1.38
N ASP A 857 11.69 -9.95 -0.69
CA ASP A 857 10.33 -10.49 -0.59
C ASP A 857 9.37 -9.46 0.05
N LYS A 858 8.21 -9.25 -0.58
CA LYS A 858 7.25 -8.22 -0.16
C LYS A 858 6.41 -8.66 1.04
N ASP A 859 6.41 -7.84 2.09
CA ASP A 859 5.58 -7.97 3.31
C ASP A 859 4.07 -8.04 3.03
N VAL A 860 3.31 -8.57 3.99
CA VAL A 860 1.84 -8.59 3.96
C VAL A 860 1.27 -7.18 3.78
N LEU A 861 1.75 -6.21 4.57
CA LEU A 861 1.34 -4.80 4.42
C LEU A 861 1.75 -4.21 3.07
N ARG A 862 2.91 -4.61 2.53
CA ARG A 862 3.32 -4.14 1.20
C ARG A 862 2.32 -4.63 0.15
N ARG A 863 1.97 -5.92 0.13
CA ARG A 863 0.96 -6.46 -0.80
C ARG A 863 -0.40 -5.75 -0.67
N ALA A 864 -0.85 -5.45 0.55
CA ALA A 864 -2.07 -4.68 0.78
C ALA A 864 -1.98 -3.23 0.21
N GLN A 865 -0.81 -2.58 0.31
CA GLN A 865 -0.58 -1.27 -0.33
C GLN A 865 -0.67 -1.35 -1.87
N GLU A 866 -0.24 -2.46 -2.50
CA GLU A 866 -0.34 -2.63 -3.96
C GLU A 866 -1.81 -2.69 -4.44
N VAL A 867 -2.70 -3.30 -3.64
CA VAL A 867 -4.15 -3.29 -3.87
C VAL A 867 -4.71 -1.86 -3.79
N TRP A 868 -4.35 -1.11 -2.75
CA TRP A 868 -4.82 0.27 -2.57
C TRP A 868 -4.30 1.22 -3.67
N ILE A 869 -3.06 1.05 -4.13
CA ILE A 869 -2.48 1.87 -5.21
C ILE A 869 -3.17 1.63 -6.56
N ALA A 870 -3.63 0.40 -6.83
CA ALA A 870 -4.46 0.14 -8.01
C ALA A 870 -5.80 0.92 -8.01
N GLY A 871 -6.29 1.29 -6.82
CA GLY A 871 -7.43 2.19 -6.63
C GLY A 871 -7.09 3.69 -6.51
N TRP A 872 -5.80 4.09 -6.59
CA TRP A 872 -5.38 5.46 -6.25
C TRP A 872 -5.73 6.52 -7.33
N GLU A 873 -5.73 6.17 -8.62
CA GLU A 873 -6.32 7.03 -9.66
C GLU A 873 -7.77 6.58 -9.95
N LYS A 874 -8.74 7.48 -9.72
CA LYS A 874 -10.16 7.14 -9.83
C LYS A 874 -10.53 6.71 -11.25
N GLY A 875 -11.36 5.67 -11.35
CA GLY A 875 -11.86 5.15 -12.61
C GLY A 875 -10.79 4.53 -13.53
N ARG A 876 -9.65 4.05 -12.98
CA ARG A 876 -8.72 3.16 -13.71
C ARG A 876 -8.66 1.72 -13.18
N TRP A 877 -9.54 1.38 -12.22
CA TRP A 877 -9.60 0.09 -11.54
C TRP A 877 -9.56 -1.12 -12.50
N GLU A 878 -10.41 -1.13 -13.53
CA GLU A 878 -10.49 -2.21 -14.54
C GLU A 878 -9.13 -2.51 -15.21
N ALA A 879 -8.31 -1.48 -15.47
CA ALA A 879 -7.00 -1.60 -16.11
C ALA A 879 -5.83 -1.88 -15.14
N GLU A 880 -6.11 -1.90 -13.83
CA GLU A 880 -5.18 -2.31 -12.77
C GLU A 880 -5.58 -3.66 -12.14
N ALA A 881 -6.87 -4.05 -12.18
CA ALA A 881 -7.40 -5.25 -11.52
C ALA A 881 -6.67 -6.55 -11.91
N GLU A 882 -6.34 -6.75 -13.20
CA GLU A 882 -5.56 -7.94 -13.63
C GLU A 882 -4.14 -7.95 -13.05
N ARG A 883 -3.52 -6.77 -12.87
CA ARG A 883 -2.19 -6.64 -12.26
C ARG A 883 -2.22 -6.86 -10.76
N THR A 884 -3.26 -6.36 -10.09
CA THR A 884 -3.52 -6.66 -8.68
C THR A 884 -3.78 -8.16 -8.49
N ARG A 885 -4.54 -8.79 -9.39
CA ARG A 885 -4.79 -10.24 -9.44
C ARG A 885 -3.50 -11.03 -9.63
N SER A 886 -2.62 -10.63 -10.56
CA SER A 886 -1.30 -11.25 -10.73
C SER A 886 -0.43 -11.12 -9.47
N GLY A 887 -0.38 -9.92 -8.86
CA GLY A 887 0.41 -9.67 -7.65
C GLY A 887 -0.12 -10.40 -6.41
N LEU A 888 -1.43 -10.57 -6.27
CA LEU A 888 -2.03 -11.36 -5.19
C LEU A 888 -1.90 -12.87 -5.44
N ALA A 889 -1.96 -13.34 -6.68
CA ALA A 889 -1.64 -14.73 -7.01
C ALA A 889 -0.19 -15.08 -6.64
N ALA A 890 0.77 -14.23 -6.99
CA ALA A 890 2.17 -14.39 -6.59
C ALA A 890 2.37 -14.31 -5.06
N ALA A 891 1.62 -13.46 -4.35
CA ALA A 891 1.62 -13.42 -2.88
C ALA A 891 1.04 -14.70 -2.24
N VAL A 892 0.07 -15.34 -2.88
CA VAL A 892 -0.52 -16.63 -2.46
C VAL A 892 0.38 -17.84 -2.78
N GLU A 893 1.35 -17.67 -3.68
CA GLU A 893 2.34 -18.70 -4.03
C GLU A 893 3.70 -18.48 -3.34
N SER A 894 3.97 -17.30 -2.80
CA SER A 894 5.17 -17.00 -2.02
C SER A 894 5.10 -17.56 -0.60
N GLU A 895 6.11 -18.35 -0.22
CA GLU A 895 6.30 -18.93 1.13
C GLU A 895 6.12 -17.89 2.25
N ARG A 896 6.59 -16.65 2.03
CA ARG A 896 6.47 -15.52 2.98
C ARG A 896 5.02 -15.17 3.30
N THR A 897 4.14 -15.20 2.29
CA THR A 897 2.84 -14.52 2.32
C THR A 897 1.63 -15.47 2.20
N LYS A 898 1.78 -16.67 1.63
CA LYS A 898 0.76 -17.75 1.51
C LYS A 898 0.00 -18.06 2.80
N ARG A 899 0.65 -17.94 3.97
CA ARG A 899 0.09 -18.25 5.29
C ARG A 899 -0.67 -17.09 5.97
N SER A 900 -0.85 -15.94 5.30
CA SER A 900 -1.61 -14.81 5.88
C SER A 900 -3.06 -14.80 5.41
N ALA A 901 -4.00 -14.95 6.34
CA ALA A 901 -5.44 -14.91 6.07
C ALA A 901 -5.90 -13.57 5.46
N LEU A 902 -5.21 -12.46 5.75
CA LEU A 902 -5.50 -11.15 5.15
C LEU A 902 -5.30 -11.16 3.63
N ILE A 903 -4.26 -11.84 3.13
CA ILE A 903 -3.97 -11.88 1.69
C ILE A 903 -5.02 -12.74 0.96
N TRP A 904 -5.43 -13.85 1.58
CA TRP A 904 -6.56 -14.64 1.10
C TRP A 904 -7.86 -13.83 1.05
N CYS A 905 -8.18 -13.11 2.13
CA CYS A 905 -9.34 -12.23 2.19
C CYS A 905 -9.28 -11.16 1.09
N LEU A 906 -8.16 -10.44 0.94
CA LEU A 906 -7.97 -9.45 -0.12
C LEU A 906 -8.12 -10.04 -1.53
N TYR A 907 -7.62 -11.24 -1.80
CA TYR A 907 -7.74 -11.86 -3.12
C TYR A 907 -9.18 -12.32 -3.42
N ILE A 908 -9.85 -12.92 -2.44
CA ILE A 908 -11.27 -13.31 -2.57
C ILE A 908 -12.14 -12.05 -2.78
N GLN A 909 -11.90 -10.98 -2.02
CA GLN A 909 -12.59 -9.69 -2.16
C GLN A 909 -12.31 -9.02 -3.51
N LEU A 910 -11.09 -9.11 -4.05
CA LEU A 910 -10.78 -8.62 -5.40
C LEU A 910 -11.67 -9.31 -6.45
N GLU A 911 -11.74 -10.63 -6.43
CA GLU A 911 -12.55 -11.39 -7.40
C GLU A 911 -14.05 -11.12 -7.23
N ILE A 912 -14.54 -10.93 -5.99
CA ILE A 912 -15.92 -10.49 -5.72
C ILE A 912 -16.20 -9.10 -6.31
N LYS A 913 -15.34 -8.10 -6.03
CA LYS A 913 -15.51 -6.72 -6.52
C LYS A 913 -15.38 -6.59 -8.05
N VAL A 914 -14.77 -7.59 -8.71
CA VAL A 914 -14.65 -7.74 -10.18
C VAL A 914 -15.74 -8.65 -10.77
N GLY A 915 -16.58 -9.29 -9.94
CA GLY A 915 -17.70 -10.14 -10.36
C GLY A 915 -17.35 -11.58 -10.76
N GLN A 916 -16.10 -12.02 -10.53
CA GLN A 916 -15.62 -13.36 -10.89
C GLN A 916 -15.87 -14.37 -9.75
N LEU A 917 -17.14 -14.49 -9.35
CA LEU A 917 -17.57 -15.25 -8.17
C LEU A 917 -17.17 -16.74 -8.22
N ASN A 918 -17.20 -17.37 -9.41
CA ASN A 918 -16.72 -18.75 -9.61
C ASN A 918 -15.21 -18.92 -9.33
N ARG A 919 -14.41 -17.88 -9.55
CA ARG A 919 -12.98 -17.86 -9.20
C ARG A 919 -12.80 -17.62 -7.69
N ALA A 920 -13.58 -16.71 -7.11
CA ALA A 920 -13.60 -16.49 -5.67
C ALA A 920 -13.96 -17.76 -4.87
N LYS A 921 -14.95 -18.55 -5.31
CA LYS A 921 -15.29 -19.87 -4.75
C LYS A 921 -14.10 -20.83 -4.73
N LYS A 922 -13.40 -20.98 -5.86
CA LYS A 922 -12.19 -21.83 -5.96
C LYS A 922 -11.02 -21.33 -5.09
N LEU A 923 -10.88 -20.01 -4.94
CA LEU A 923 -9.88 -19.43 -4.04
C LEU A 923 -10.23 -19.65 -2.56
N LEU A 924 -11.52 -19.59 -2.19
CA LEU A 924 -11.95 -19.85 -0.81
C LEU A 924 -11.64 -21.29 -0.37
N PHE A 925 -11.88 -22.29 -1.22
CA PHE A 925 -11.47 -23.68 -0.93
C PHE A 925 -9.95 -23.79 -0.69
N ARG A 926 -9.11 -23.12 -1.49
CA ARG A 926 -7.65 -23.13 -1.28
C ARG A 926 -7.25 -22.39 0.00
N ALA A 927 -7.88 -21.24 0.28
CA ALA A 927 -7.67 -20.48 1.51
C ALA A 927 -8.01 -21.30 2.78
N ILE A 928 -9.06 -22.12 2.73
CA ILE A 928 -9.49 -23.01 3.83
C ILE A 928 -8.51 -24.19 4.04
N GLY A 929 -7.70 -24.54 3.03
CA GLY A 929 -6.57 -25.45 3.19
C GLY A 929 -5.33 -24.78 3.82
N ASP A 930 -4.97 -23.58 3.34
CA ASP A 930 -3.77 -22.85 3.81
C ASP A 930 -3.99 -22.06 5.12
N CYS A 931 -5.24 -21.80 5.54
CA CYS A 931 -5.63 -21.04 6.74
C CYS A 931 -6.88 -21.65 7.43
N PRO A 932 -6.81 -22.90 7.96
CA PRO A 932 -7.99 -23.67 8.36
C PRO A 932 -8.78 -23.11 9.56
N LEU A 933 -8.14 -22.36 10.46
CA LEU A 933 -8.76 -21.92 11.72
C LEU A 933 -9.45 -20.55 11.66
N VAL A 934 -9.59 -19.95 10.47
CA VAL A 934 -10.07 -18.56 10.34
C VAL A 934 -11.56 -18.54 9.99
N LYS A 935 -12.42 -18.46 11.01
CA LYS A 935 -13.89 -18.42 10.89
C LYS A 935 -14.36 -17.35 9.89
N GLU A 936 -13.77 -16.15 9.90
CA GLU A 936 -14.13 -15.07 8.96
C GLU A 936 -13.99 -15.46 7.48
N LEU A 937 -13.14 -16.42 7.10
CA LEU A 937 -13.05 -16.88 5.70
C LEU A 937 -14.28 -17.72 5.31
N TYR A 938 -14.70 -18.68 6.14
CA TYR A 938 -15.87 -19.52 5.88
C TYR A 938 -17.15 -18.69 5.75
N LEU A 939 -17.31 -17.66 6.60
CA LEU A 939 -18.46 -16.74 6.57
C LEU A 939 -18.60 -15.97 5.24
N ILE A 940 -17.56 -15.91 4.39
CA ILE A 940 -17.65 -15.33 3.04
C ILE A 940 -18.53 -16.18 2.11
N ALA A 941 -18.60 -17.50 2.31
CA ALA A 941 -19.47 -18.40 1.54
C ALA A 941 -20.96 -18.06 1.76
N PHE A 942 -21.35 -17.92 3.04
CA PHE A 942 -22.71 -17.59 3.47
C PHE A 942 -23.12 -16.14 3.18
N GLY A 943 -22.15 -15.23 3.10
CA GLY A 943 -22.36 -13.81 2.78
C GLY A 943 -22.19 -13.49 1.28
N PRO A 944 -21.11 -12.80 0.86
CA PRO A 944 -20.95 -12.32 -0.52
C PRO A 944 -21.00 -13.37 -1.63
N LEU A 945 -20.69 -14.65 -1.35
CA LEU A 945 -20.63 -15.71 -2.36
C LEU A 945 -21.88 -16.61 -2.41
N ARG A 946 -22.89 -16.36 -1.57
CA ARG A 946 -24.10 -17.19 -1.42
C ARG A 946 -24.81 -17.53 -2.73
N SER A 947 -24.74 -16.66 -3.73
CA SER A 947 -25.33 -16.88 -5.07
C SER A 947 -24.59 -17.91 -5.95
N VAL A 948 -23.48 -18.49 -5.48
CA VAL A 948 -22.64 -19.44 -6.23
C VAL A 948 -22.34 -20.73 -5.42
N PHE A 949 -22.93 -20.86 -4.23
CA PHE A 949 -22.92 -22.09 -3.44
C PHE A 949 -24.33 -22.68 -3.36
N SER A 950 -24.45 -24.00 -3.55
CA SER A 950 -25.68 -24.75 -3.31
C SER A 950 -25.92 -24.98 -1.81
N ALA A 951 -27.15 -25.33 -1.43
CA ALA A 951 -27.50 -25.69 -0.05
C ALA A 951 -26.62 -26.82 0.49
N ALA A 952 -26.44 -27.90 -0.29
CA ALA A 952 -25.58 -29.03 0.06
C ALA A 952 -24.11 -28.63 0.28
N GLU A 953 -23.56 -27.72 -0.53
CA GLU A 953 -22.20 -27.20 -0.31
C GLU A 953 -22.12 -26.32 0.94
N LEU A 954 -23.14 -25.50 1.25
CA LEU A 954 -23.15 -24.65 2.44
C LEU A 954 -23.30 -25.46 3.73
N ASN A 955 -24.10 -26.52 3.70
CA ASN A 955 -24.21 -27.48 4.80
C ASN A 955 -22.85 -28.18 5.03
N GLY A 956 -22.25 -28.73 3.98
CA GLY A 956 -20.90 -29.32 4.05
C GLY A 956 -19.81 -28.32 4.50
N PHE A 957 -19.94 -27.03 4.20
CA PHE A 957 -19.08 -25.99 4.79
C PHE A 957 -19.27 -25.90 6.30
N ALA A 958 -20.51 -25.84 6.80
CA ALA A 958 -20.77 -25.82 8.24
C ALA A 958 -20.29 -27.12 8.93
N ASP A 959 -20.46 -28.27 8.31
CA ASP A 959 -19.90 -29.55 8.79
C ASP A 959 -18.37 -29.44 8.95
N THR A 960 -17.64 -28.94 7.93
CA THR A 960 -16.18 -28.74 8.07
C THR A 960 -15.79 -27.67 9.10
N MET A 961 -16.69 -26.75 9.47
CA MET A 961 -16.45 -25.83 10.59
C MET A 961 -16.57 -26.56 11.94
N VAL A 962 -17.55 -27.46 12.07
CA VAL A 962 -17.75 -28.31 13.26
C VAL A 962 -16.63 -29.34 13.40
N GLU A 963 -16.23 -30.03 12.33
CA GLU A 963 -15.10 -30.98 12.31
C GLU A 963 -13.77 -30.34 12.76
N ARG A 964 -13.63 -29.02 12.57
CA ARG A 964 -12.44 -28.23 12.93
C ARG A 964 -12.57 -27.50 14.27
N GLU A 965 -13.63 -27.77 15.02
CA GLU A 965 -13.97 -27.14 16.31
C GLU A 965 -14.00 -25.59 16.24
N LEU A 966 -14.44 -25.01 15.12
CA LEU A 966 -14.70 -23.58 15.02
C LEU A 966 -15.98 -23.24 15.78
N ARG A 967 -15.97 -22.17 16.58
CA ARG A 967 -17.13 -21.82 17.40
C ARG A 967 -18.28 -21.29 16.54
N LEU A 968 -19.28 -22.13 16.34
CA LEU A 968 -20.64 -21.74 15.96
C LEU A 968 -21.43 -21.50 17.25
N ARG A 969 -22.12 -20.36 17.36
CA ARG A 969 -22.87 -19.99 18.58
C ARG A 969 -24.30 -20.54 18.59
N ARG A 970 -24.72 -21.07 17.45
CA ARG A 970 -25.97 -21.77 17.15
C ARG A 970 -25.70 -22.72 15.98
N GLY A 971 -26.41 -23.84 15.93
CA GLY A 971 -26.36 -24.75 14.78
C GLY A 971 -26.89 -24.05 13.52
N LEU A 972 -26.37 -24.43 12.35
CA LEU A 972 -26.95 -23.98 11.07
C LEU A 972 -28.39 -24.46 10.93
N ASP A 973 -28.69 -25.66 11.43
CA ASP A 973 -30.03 -26.28 11.42
C ASP A 973 -31.10 -25.38 12.07
N GLU A 974 -30.77 -24.69 13.18
CA GLU A 974 -31.67 -23.74 13.86
C GLU A 974 -32.14 -22.58 12.96
N PHE A 975 -31.36 -22.25 11.91
CA PHE A 975 -31.74 -21.24 10.93
C PHE A 975 -32.49 -21.85 9.73
N LEU A 976 -32.35 -23.15 9.48
CA LEU A 976 -33.01 -23.89 8.41
C LEU A 976 -34.37 -24.50 8.83
N GLU A 977 -34.67 -24.53 10.14
CA GLU A 977 -35.96 -24.94 10.68
C GLU A 977 -37.13 -24.20 9.98
N GLY A 978 -37.99 -24.98 9.33
CA GLY A 978 -39.14 -24.50 8.56
C GLY A 978 -38.84 -24.04 7.12
N TRP A 979 -37.57 -23.93 6.71
CA TRP A 979 -37.18 -23.53 5.35
C TRP A 979 -36.88 -24.72 4.44
N ALA A 980 -36.33 -25.82 4.99
CA ALA A 980 -35.99 -27.04 4.24
C ALA A 980 -37.17 -27.66 3.44
N LEU A 981 -38.42 -27.39 3.83
CA LEU A 981 -39.64 -27.85 3.13
C LEU A 981 -39.87 -27.20 1.74
N VAL A 982 -39.00 -26.29 1.31
CA VAL A 982 -39.14 -25.52 0.06
C VAL A 982 -38.17 -25.97 -1.04
N GLU A 983 -36.88 -26.15 -0.76
CA GLU A 983 -35.88 -26.50 -1.80
C GLU A 983 -35.91 -27.98 -2.23
N ASP A 984 -36.30 -28.91 -1.35
CA ASP A 984 -36.47 -30.35 -1.69
C ASP A 984 -37.45 -30.60 -2.86
N LYS A 985 -38.36 -29.65 -3.13
CA LYS A 985 -39.31 -29.68 -4.26
C LYS A 985 -38.82 -28.96 -5.52
N ALA A 986 -37.75 -28.18 -5.43
CA ALA A 986 -37.18 -27.46 -6.57
C ALA A 986 -36.04 -28.26 -7.21
N ASP A 987 -35.20 -28.91 -6.40
CA ASP A 987 -34.08 -29.72 -6.91
C ASP A 987 -34.58 -31.07 -7.47
N SER A 988 -35.61 -31.67 -6.85
CA SER A 988 -36.21 -32.93 -7.36
C SER A 988 -36.94 -32.79 -8.71
N ASP A 989 -37.57 -31.64 -8.98
CA ASP A 989 -38.17 -31.34 -10.30
C ASP A 989 -37.12 -30.93 -11.35
N SER A 990 -35.95 -30.40 -10.95
CA SER A 990 -34.96 -29.84 -11.90
C SER A 990 -33.81 -30.78 -12.29
N GLU A 991 -33.49 -31.82 -11.51
CA GLU A 991 -32.54 -32.86 -11.94
C GLU A 991 -33.15 -33.85 -12.96
N GLN A 992 -34.47 -34.01 -13.02
CA GLN A 992 -35.10 -34.96 -13.97
C GLN A 992 -35.22 -34.42 -15.41
N ASP A 993 -35.60 -33.16 -15.60
CA ASP A 993 -35.88 -32.59 -16.94
C ASP A 993 -34.62 -32.40 -17.81
N ASN A 994 -33.47 -32.15 -17.18
CA ASN A 994 -32.21 -31.90 -17.88
C ASN A 994 -31.64 -33.14 -18.60
N GLY A 995 -31.98 -34.36 -18.17
CA GLY A 995 -31.55 -35.59 -18.84
C GLY A 995 -32.26 -35.79 -20.18
N ASP A 996 -33.59 -35.66 -20.17
CA ASP A 996 -34.44 -35.94 -21.33
C ASP A 996 -34.30 -34.88 -22.44
N GLU A 997 -34.06 -33.61 -22.10
CA GLU A 997 -33.72 -32.58 -23.11
C GLU A 997 -32.44 -32.94 -23.90
N ILE A 998 -31.41 -33.47 -23.23
CA ILE A 998 -30.14 -33.83 -23.88
C ILE A 998 -30.33 -35.09 -24.74
N GLU A 999 -31.06 -36.10 -24.26
CA GLU A 999 -31.33 -37.30 -25.07
C GLU A 999 -32.28 -37.01 -26.24
N MET A 1000 -33.29 -36.15 -26.08
CA MET A 1000 -34.13 -35.69 -27.20
C MET A 1000 -33.31 -34.95 -28.26
N ARG A 1001 -32.45 -34.00 -27.87
CA ARG A 1001 -31.56 -33.30 -28.82
C ARG A 1001 -30.59 -34.27 -29.51
N ALA A 1002 -30.07 -35.27 -28.82
CA ALA A 1002 -29.23 -36.31 -29.41
C ALA A 1002 -30.02 -37.20 -30.41
N ARG A 1003 -31.29 -37.52 -30.12
CA ARG A 1003 -32.19 -38.26 -31.02
C ARG A 1003 -32.54 -37.42 -32.26
N GLU A 1004 -32.86 -36.13 -32.11
CA GLU A 1004 -33.06 -35.21 -33.24
C GLU A 1004 -31.80 -35.10 -34.12
N TYR A 1005 -30.61 -34.99 -33.53
CA TYR A 1005 -29.36 -34.91 -34.29
C TYR A 1005 -29.10 -36.17 -35.13
N ARG A 1006 -29.42 -37.35 -34.58
CA ARG A 1006 -29.34 -38.63 -35.31
C ARG A 1006 -30.35 -38.71 -36.46
N GLN A 1007 -31.54 -38.09 -36.33
CA GLN A 1007 -32.54 -38.01 -37.40
C GLN A 1007 -32.20 -36.98 -38.50
N ARG A 1008 -31.26 -36.05 -38.25
CA ARG A 1008 -30.85 -35.00 -39.20
C ARG A 1008 -29.55 -35.30 -39.95
N LEU A 1009 -28.95 -36.46 -39.72
CA LEU A 1009 -27.86 -36.97 -40.56
C LEU A 1009 -28.44 -37.60 -41.84
N PRO A 1010 -28.09 -37.12 -43.05
CA PRO A 1010 -28.34 -37.88 -44.27
C PRO A 1010 -27.44 -39.13 -44.31
N TYR A 1011 -27.97 -40.20 -44.92
CA TYR A 1011 -27.23 -41.42 -45.26
C TYR A 1011 -26.21 -41.18 -46.39
#